data_AF-A0A226D610-F1
#
_entry.id   AF-A0A226D610-F1
#
_cell.length_a   1.000
_cell.length_b   1.000
_cell.length_c   1.000
_cell.angle_alpha   90.00
_cell.angle_beta   90.00
_cell.angle_gamma   90.00
#
_symmetry.space_group_name_H-M   'P 1'
#
loop_
_entity.id
_entity.type
_entity.pdbx_description
1 polymer ?
#
loop_
_entity_poly.entity_id
_entity_poly.type
_entity_poly.pdbx_seq_one_letter_code
_entity_poly.pdbx_strand_id
1 'polypeptide(L)'
;MISTLAFSLILLLQLSKNNWAVPHVHHSFIYLPEFNNYFKIFQNCTVIVLKPKHVYSNLANLKGNNVPLILAEHIFNTRSGTIANLIERKISLQKRRNPSHYCWTSFVLFPEASKLLKISGKYWESTFNSYSFIRNTLPHQYFIRITSVRKDIQANLKKRPLFTRNYFGLRQIIIIDISEIESGILMHYYNNYHLHGNLANSLSWYKIHCGNFEPHQCFHQLDLISRNVSQLNKYFWRAAPAQLKSMLHVRSLVNKFTLKSHRAMYHAIISVTNFHEFRSFWLLQDILRNDNPYYIHFVPNLRKLTIFKATPYFSFILRDVQTFSFVSCYKVKPESFTGLASLISPFDLTGWIYFSASFILVTLILSLLPVKPSLYGFFFVIWITLENSGSENLTIFQARFHGRKHVLGFYMVISLWIILIGTILTNWYKTSFTMELILPVEYRLPWKSILDLDGIRVLVPYNLLDKNYVDETSQPNYMQYAQFYVHVYERAVVLARYAGNSTVLKGYRKVAKALVAMIEPKIGIAQDGEYYGNGTFNDLNGTGESLNFPKIMGNASVQPIFYGDSVELVKSLSTCDKIGYMDTQENVDALLPFLNDQHPDKKYLRGDDDTFFTLVLGWVMLPVRDNYVEGRLKVMISSGIYAHWEEWYRLVKPPKLFHNYVNWTKPKFSAVSRLDFSSKISAGFYVLGICLVGCVISFGMELTSKRVMRSWCN
;
A
#
# COMPACT_ATOMS: atom_id res chain seq x y z
N MET A 1 -34.11 -28.06 37.56
CA MET A 1 -33.45 -27.38 36.42
C MET A 1 -32.96 -28.32 35.31
N ILE A 2 -32.80 -29.64 35.55
CA ILE A 2 -32.35 -30.58 34.50
C ILE A 2 -33.53 -31.20 33.70
N SER A 3 -34.76 -31.22 34.25
CA SER A 3 -35.93 -31.77 33.54
C SER A 3 -36.59 -30.80 32.55
N THR A 4 -36.43 -29.49 32.72
CA THR A 4 -36.99 -28.48 31.80
C THR A 4 -36.19 -28.37 30.50
N LEU A 5 -34.87 -28.60 30.53
CA LEU A 5 -34.01 -28.62 29.34
C LEU A 5 -34.27 -29.84 28.44
N ALA A 6 -34.61 -31.00 29.02
CA ALA A 6 -34.96 -32.20 28.25
C ALA A 6 -36.30 -32.04 27.51
N PHE A 7 -37.28 -31.37 28.12
CA PHE A 7 -38.58 -31.13 27.50
C PHE A 7 -38.50 -30.11 26.35
N SER A 8 -37.66 -29.08 26.47
CA SER A 8 -37.42 -28.11 25.39
C SER A 8 -36.69 -28.73 24.19
N LEU A 9 -35.76 -29.67 24.43
CA LEU A 9 -35.00 -30.35 23.38
C LEU A 9 -35.88 -31.35 22.60
N ILE A 10 -36.80 -32.04 23.29
CA ILE A 10 -37.75 -32.98 22.66
C ILE A 10 -38.82 -32.21 21.87
N LEU A 11 -39.29 -31.06 22.35
CA LEU A 11 -40.23 -30.21 21.60
C LEU A 11 -39.59 -29.58 20.35
N LEU A 12 -38.31 -29.21 20.40
CA LEU A 12 -37.54 -28.74 19.24
C LEU A 12 -37.27 -29.87 18.23
N LEU A 13 -37.04 -31.10 18.69
CA LEU A 13 -36.87 -32.27 17.83
C LEU A 13 -38.19 -32.76 17.22
N GLN A 14 -39.34 -32.57 17.88
CA GLN A 14 -40.66 -32.85 17.30
C GLN A 14 -41.12 -31.75 16.32
N LEU A 15 -40.83 -30.47 16.59
CA LEU A 15 -41.11 -29.39 15.63
C LEU A 15 -40.20 -29.44 14.39
N SER A 16 -38.99 -30.00 14.52
CA SER A 16 -38.12 -30.33 13.38
C SER A 16 -38.60 -31.54 12.56
N LYS A 17 -39.52 -32.36 13.09
CA LYS A 17 -40.07 -33.56 12.44
C LYS A 17 -41.47 -33.36 11.86
N ASN A 18 -42.04 -32.15 11.97
CA ASN A 18 -43.19 -31.76 11.15
C ASN A 18 -42.73 -31.63 9.70
N ASN A 19 -42.65 -32.79 9.06
CA ASN A 19 -42.68 -32.99 7.64
C ASN A 19 -43.77 -32.07 7.09
N TRP A 20 -43.35 -31.03 6.39
CA TRP A 20 -44.15 -30.52 5.30
C TRP A 20 -44.29 -31.71 4.36
N ALA A 21 -45.39 -32.44 4.48
CA ALA A 21 -45.78 -33.47 3.54
C ALA A 21 -45.99 -32.75 2.20
N VAL A 22 -44.90 -32.57 1.46
CA VAL A 22 -44.97 -32.20 0.05
C VAL A 22 -45.67 -33.37 -0.61
N PRO A 23 -46.83 -33.15 -1.24
CA PRO A 23 -47.58 -34.25 -1.85
C PRO A 23 -46.67 -35.03 -2.79
N HIS A 24 -46.68 -36.36 -2.68
CA HIS A 24 -46.02 -37.26 -3.62
C HIS A 24 -46.70 -37.10 -4.98
N VAL A 25 -46.21 -36.15 -5.77
CA VAL A 25 -46.65 -35.96 -7.15
C VAL A 25 -45.82 -36.89 -8.03
N HIS A 26 -46.49 -37.74 -8.79
CA HIS A 26 -45.89 -38.46 -9.91
C HIS A 26 -45.41 -37.44 -10.96
N HIS A 27 -44.13 -37.08 -10.88
CA HIS A 27 -43.49 -36.25 -11.89
C HIS A 27 -43.27 -37.08 -13.16
N SER A 28 -44.01 -36.76 -14.22
CA SER A 28 -43.63 -37.15 -15.58
C SER A 28 -42.28 -36.49 -15.89
N PHE A 29 -41.19 -37.23 -15.70
CA PHE A 29 -39.85 -36.73 -15.98
C PHE A 29 -39.71 -36.52 -17.49
N ILE A 30 -39.44 -35.27 -17.88
CA ILE A 30 -39.07 -34.95 -19.25
C ILE A 30 -37.70 -35.59 -19.49
N TYR A 31 -37.68 -36.69 -20.24
CA TYR A 31 -36.46 -37.25 -20.79
C TYR A 31 -35.90 -36.25 -21.81
N LEU A 32 -34.85 -35.53 -21.42
CA LEU A 32 -34.06 -34.70 -22.33
C LEU A 32 -32.90 -35.58 -22.83
N PRO A 33 -32.95 -36.10 -24.07
CA PRO A 33 -32.01 -37.13 -24.52
C PRO A 33 -30.55 -36.62 -24.68
N GLU A 34 -30.31 -35.31 -24.65
CA GLU A 34 -29.00 -34.75 -25.03
C GLU A 34 -28.49 -33.61 -24.13
N PHE A 35 -28.50 -33.79 -22.79
CA PHE A 35 -27.86 -32.81 -21.88
C PHE A 35 -26.40 -32.49 -22.24
N ASN A 36 -25.72 -33.44 -22.88
CA ASN A 36 -24.33 -33.30 -23.29
C ASN A 36 -24.10 -32.11 -24.24
N ASN A 37 -25.05 -31.85 -25.14
CA ASN A 37 -24.93 -30.77 -26.13
C ASN A 37 -24.98 -29.39 -25.45
N TYR A 38 -25.73 -29.24 -24.36
CA TYR A 38 -25.76 -28.03 -23.56
C TYR A 38 -24.44 -27.80 -22.80
N PHE A 39 -23.82 -28.86 -22.28
CA PHE A 39 -22.55 -28.75 -21.56
C PHE A 39 -21.36 -28.46 -22.47
N LYS A 40 -21.37 -28.97 -23.71
CA LYS A 40 -20.33 -28.70 -24.73
C LYS A 40 -20.15 -27.20 -25.00
N ILE A 41 -21.23 -26.41 -24.94
CA ILE A 41 -21.18 -24.96 -25.10
C ILE A 41 -20.27 -24.32 -24.02
N PHE A 42 -20.22 -24.91 -22.83
CA PHE A 42 -19.43 -24.43 -21.69
C PHE A 42 -18.21 -25.31 -21.40
N GLN A 43 -17.65 -25.97 -22.41
CA GLN A 43 -16.56 -26.93 -22.23
C GLN A 43 -15.30 -26.34 -21.56
N ASN A 44 -15.09 -25.02 -21.70
CA ASN A 44 -13.97 -24.31 -21.07
C ASN A 44 -14.27 -23.84 -19.63
N CYS A 45 -15.52 -23.95 -19.17
CA CYS A 45 -15.93 -23.59 -17.82
C CYS A 45 -15.81 -24.78 -16.86
N THR A 46 -15.81 -24.50 -15.56
CA THR A 46 -16.19 -25.51 -14.55
C THR A 46 -17.71 -25.58 -14.46
N VAL A 47 -18.25 -26.75 -14.76
CA VAL A 47 -19.70 -26.98 -14.85
C VAL A 47 -20.18 -27.63 -13.57
N ILE A 48 -21.12 -26.99 -12.90
CA ILE A 48 -21.78 -27.47 -11.68
C ILE A 48 -23.23 -27.77 -12.05
N VAL A 49 -23.67 -29.02 -11.91
CA VAL A 49 -25.03 -29.42 -12.23
C VAL A 49 -25.78 -29.71 -10.94
N LEU A 50 -26.85 -28.96 -10.72
CA LEU A 50 -27.74 -29.06 -9.59
C LEU A 50 -28.96 -29.87 -10.00
N LYS A 51 -29.16 -31.00 -9.34
CA LYS A 51 -30.24 -31.93 -9.66
C LYS A 51 -31.06 -32.34 -8.43
N PRO A 52 -32.36 -32.63 -8.60
CA PRO A 52 -33.16 -33.27 -7.57
C PRO A 52 -32.63 -34.65 -7.19
N LYS A 53 -32.94 -35.08 -5.95
CA LYS A 53 -32.58 -36.39 -5.39
C LYS A 53 -33.24 -37.60 -6.08
N HIS A 54 -34.06 -37.39 -7.11
CA HIS A 54 -34.69 -38.49 -7.85
C HIS A 54 -34.31 -38.55 -9.35
N VAL A 55 -33.40 -37.69 -9.82
CA VAL A 55 -32.90 -37.70 -11.20
C VAL A 55 -31.52 -38.37 -11.25
N TYR A 56 -31.44 -39.70 -11.43
CA TYR A 56 -30.16 -40.45 -11.22
C TYR A 56 -29.62 -41.26 -12.40
N SER A 57 -30.42 -41.74 -13.34
CA SER A 57 -29.93 -42.81 -14.23
C SER A 57 -28.97 -42.38 -15.35
N ASN A 58 -29.14 -41.19 -15.95
CA ASN A 58 -28.41 -40.87 -17.20
C ASN A 58 -27.25 -39.86 -17.08
N LEU A 59 -27.16 -39.10 -15.98
CA LEU A 59 -26.10 -38.08 -15.82
C LEU A 59 -24.73 -38.70 -15.50
N ALA A 60 -24.68 -39.91 -14.94
CA ALA A 60 -23.43 -40.60 -14.61
C ALA A 60 -22.59 -40.94 -15.86
N ASN A 61 -23.25 -41.12 -17.02
CA ASN A 61 -22.61 -41.43 -18.29
C ASN A 61 -21.88 -40.23 -18.92
N LEU A 62 -22.00 -39.02 -18.35
CA LEU A 62 -21.33 -37.81 -18.84
C LEU A 62 -19.86 -37.71 -18.45
N LYS A 63 -19.32 -38.69 -17.71
CA LYS A 63 -17.92 -38.70 -17.24
C LYS A 63 -16.86 -38.77 -18.38
N GLY A 64 -17.26 -38.99 -19.63
CA GLY A 64 -16.34 -39.14 -20.77
C GLY A 64 -15.87 -37.83 -21.45
N ASN A 65 -16.42 -36.66 -21.09
CA ASN A 65 -16.08 -35.40 -21.74
C ASN A 65 -15.13 -34.56 -20.88
N ASN A 66 -14.15 -33.90 -21.52
CA ASN A 66 -13.03 -33.11 -20.93
C ASN A 66 -13.43 -31.92 -20.03
N VAL A 67 -14.68 -31.82 -19.61
CA VAL A 67 -15.23 -30.72 -18.81
C VAL A 67 -15.24 -31.14 -17.34
N PRO A 68 -14.63 -30.37 -16.42
CA PRO A 68 -14.76 -30.65 -15.00
C PRO A 68 -16.21 -30.45 -14.57
N LEU A 69 -16.88 -31.58 -14.32
CA LEU A 69 -18.29 -31.67 -13.96
C LEU A 69 -18.42 -31.95 -12.46
N ILE A 70 -19.05 -31.02 -11.73
CA ILE A 70 -19.42 -31.20 -10.33
C ILE A 70 -20.91 -31.50 -10.30
N LEU A 71 -21.26 -32.74 -9.96
CA LEU A 71 -22.65 -33.12 -9.70
C LEU A 71 -22.96 -32.81 -8.25
N ALA A 72 -23.91 -31.91 -8.00
CA ALA A 72 -24.35 -31.58 -6.66
C ALA A 72 -25.83 -31.96 -6.50
N GLU A 73 -26.10 -32.78 -5.50
CA GLU A 73 -27.46 -33.12 -5.11
C GLU A 73 -28.10 -31.94 -4.40
N HIS A 74 -29.39 -31.75 -4.66
CA HIS A 74 -30.12 -30.70 -4.00
C HIS A 74 -30.37 -31.02 -2.51
N ILE A 75 -29.64 -30.33 -1.63
CA ILE A 75 -29.85 -30.40 -0.18
C ILE A 75 -30.30 -29.01 0.28
N PHE A 76 -31.59 -28.88 0.61
CA PHE A 76 -32.25 -27.63 1.02
C PHE A 76 -31.70 -26.98 2.31
N ASN A 77 -30.64 -27.50 2.94
CA ASN A 77 -30.29 -27.09 4.31
C ASN A 77 -28.81 -27.09 4.70
N THR A 78 -27.88 -27.38 3.79
CA THR A 78 -26.45 -27.33 4.14
C THR A 78 -25.94 -25.89 4.05
N ARG A 79 -25.40 -25.35 5.15
CA ARG A 79 -24.62 -24.09 5.18
C ARG A 79 -23.52 -24.15 4.11
N SER A 80 -23.81 -23.65 2.91
CA SER A 80 -23.03 -23.89 1.68
C SER A 80 -21.65 -23.24 1.69
N GLY A 81 -21.39 -22.33 2.63
CA GLY A 81 -20.16 -21.55 2.68
C GLY A 81 -18.88 -22.38 2.74
N THR A 82 -18.83 -23.47 3.51
CA THR A 82 -17.60 -24.26 3.69
C THR A 82 -17.25 -25.06 2.43
N ILE A 83 -18.25 -25.68 1.79
CA ILE A 83 -18.06 -26.43 0.54
C ILE A 83 -17.75 -25.47 -0.61
N ALA A 84 -18.45 -24.34 -0.69
CA ALA A 84 -18.17 -23.30 -1.68
C ALA A 84 -16.72 -22.83 -1.60
N ASN A 85 -16.24 -22.50 -0.39
CA ASN A 85 -14.86 -22.09 -0.16
C ASN A 85 -13.85 -23.20 -0.56
N LEU A 86 -14.18 -24.46 -0.30
CA LEU A 86 -13.34 -25.60 -0.65
C LEU A 86 -13.24 -25.78 -2.18
N ILE A 87 -14.38 -25.76 -2.87
CA ILE A 87 -14.49 -25.88 -4.34
C ILE A 87 -13.72 -24.73 -5.00
N GLU A 88 -14.00 -23.50 -4.59
CA GLU A 88 -13.32 -22.32 -5.11
C GLU A 88 -11.81 -22.42 -4.91
N ARG A 89 -11.33 -22.73 -3.69
CA ARG A 89 -9.90 -22.77 -3.39
C ARG A 89 -9.18 -23.88 -4.16
N LYS A 90 -9.75 -25.08 -4.22
CA LYS A 90 -9.09 -26.23 -4.86
C LYS A 90 -9.12 -26.16 -6.39
N ILE A 91 -10.27 -25.80 -6.98
CA ILE A 91 -10.47 -25.88 -8.43
C ILE A 91 -9.93 -24.64 -9.15
N SER A 92 -10.04 -23.45 -8.55
CA SER A 92 -9.53 -22.22 -9.19
C SER A 92 -8.00 -22.20 -9.32
N LEU A 93 -7.27 -22.76 -8.34
CA LEU A 93 -5.81 -22.76 -8.35
C LEU A 93 -5.20 -23.61 -9.47
N GLN A 94 -5.83 -24.74 -9.83
CA GLN A 94 -5.31 -25.63 -10.87
C GLN A 94 -5.49 -25.07 -12.29
N LYS A 95 -6.58 -24.33 -12.56
CA LYS A 95 -6.90 -23.84 -13.92
C LYS A 95 -6.41 -22.43 -14.25
N ARG A 96 -6.00 -21.61 -13.28
CA ARG A 96 -5.36 -20.28 -13.53
C ARG A 96 -4.04 -20.35 -14.31
N ARG A 97 -3.52 -21.55 -14.59
CA ARG A 97 -2.35 -21.80 -15.44
C ARG A 97 -2.69 -22.00 -16.93
N ASN A 98 -3.97 -22.05 -17.30
CA ASN A 98 -4.40 -22.19 -18.70
C ASN A 98 -4.64 -20.79 -19.31
N PRO A 99 -4.13 -20.49 -20.53
CA PRO A 99 -4.31 -19.20 -21.20
C PRO A 99 -5.76 -18.87 -21.62
N SER A 100 -6.68 -19.84 -21.63
CA SER A 100 -8.09 -19.59 -21.97
C SER A 100 -8.87 -18.90 -20.84
N HIS A 101 -9.85 -18.06 -21.20
CA HIS A 101 -10.73 -17.37 -20.25
C HIS A 101 -11.56 -18.37 -19.43
N TYR A 102 -11.08 -18.69 -18.23
CA TYR A 102 -11.78 -19.55 -17.28
C TYR A 102 -13.11 -18.95 -16.81
N CYS A 103 -14.16 -19.77 -16.77
CA CYS A 103 -15.51 -19.41 -16.35
C CYS A 103 -16.12 -20.47 -15.41
N TRP A 104 -17.19 -20.09 -14.72
CA TRP A 104 -18.01 -20.99 -13.93
C TRP A 104 -19.42 -21.06 -14.49
N THR A 105 -19.98 -22.25 -14.56
CA THR A 105 -21.35 -22.45 -15.02
C THR A 105 -22.12 -23.30 -14.04
N SER A 106 -23.23 -22.80 -13.53
CA SER A 106 -24.15 -23.54 -12.66
C SER A 106 -25.42 -23.85 -13.42
N PHE A 107 -25.63 -25.11 -13.77
CA PHE A 107 -26.86 -25.61 -14.37
C PHE A 107 -27.83 -26.06 -13.29
N VAL A 108 -29.07 -25.62 -13.44
CA VAL A 108 -30.15 -25.97 -12.52
C VAL A 108 -31.21 -26.74 -13.29
N LEU A 109 -31.31 -28.05 -13.00
CA LEU A 109 -32.20 -28.99 -13.66
C LEU A 109 -33.47 -29.20 -12.83
N PHE A 110 -34.38 -28.24 -12.85
CA PHE A 110 -35.72 -28.39 -12.28
C PHE A 110 -36.76 -28.30 -13.42
N PRO A 111 -37.12 -29.44 -14.06
CA PRO A 111 -38.22 -29.46 -15.02
C PRO A 111 -39.53 -29.27 -14.24
N GLU A 112 -39.91 -28.01 -14.14
CA GLU A 112 -41.03 -27.54 -13.35
C GLU A 112 -42.32 -27.59 -14.20
N ALA A 113 -43.28 -28.43 -13.81
CA ALA A 113 -44.60 -28.44 -14.42
C ALA A 113 -45.41 -27.22 -13.94
N SER A 114 -45.91 -26.41 -14.88
CA SER A 114 -46.51 -25.09 -14.65
C SER A 114 -47.65 -25.04 -13.63
N LYS A 115 -48.41 -26.14 -13.47
CA LYS A 115 -49.61 -26.17 -12.61
C LYS A 115 -49.30 -26.30 -11.12
N LEU A 116 -48.11 -26.77 -10.73
CA LEU A 116 -47.80 -27.12 -9.34
C LEU A 116 -46.97 -26.06 -8.61
N LEU A 117 -46.34 -25.15 -9.34
CA LEU A 117 -45.61 -24.05 -8.73
C LEU A 117 -46.51 -22.83 -8.61
N LYS A 118 -47.22 -22.74 -7.48
CA LYS A 118 -47.40 -21.41 -6.88
C LYS A 118 -46.01 -20.94 -6.47
N ILE A 119 -45.30 -20.28 -7.38
CA ILE A 119 -43.94 -19.79 -7.12
C ILE A 119 -44.03 -18.66 -6.10
N SER A 120 -44.15 -19.03 -4.83
CA SER A 120 -44.16 -18.10 -3.72
C SER A 120 -42.81 -17.37 -3.67
N GLY A 121 -42.79 -16.15 -3.15
CA GLY A 121 -41.54 -15.40 -2.95
C GLY A 121 -40.49 -16.22 -2.17
N LYS A 122 -40.94 -17.02 -1.20
CA LYS A 122 -40.10 -17.91 -0.38
C LYS A 122 -39.43 -19.00 -1.21
N TYR A 123 -40.13 -19.58 -2.19
CA TYR A 123 -39.52 -20.56 -3.10
C TYR A 123 -38.37 -19.93 -3.88
N TRP A 124 -38.51 -18.69 -4.35
CA TRP A 124 -37.43 -17.99 -5.04
C TRP A 124 -36.23 -17.67 -4.15
N GLU A 125 -36.50 -17.23 -2.93
CA GLU A 125 -35.46 -16.97 -1.93
C GLU A 125 -34.69 -18.24 -1.57
N SER A 126 -35.39 -19.33 -1.26
CA SER A 126 -34.77 -20.62 -0.94
C SER A 126 -34.02 -21.18 -2.14
N THR A 127 -34.60 -21.06 -3.33
CA THR A 127 -34.00 -21.46 -4.60
C THR A 127 -32.68 -20.73 -4.78
N PHE A 128 -32.71 -19.42 -4.97
CA PHE A 128 -31.52 -18.70 -5.39
C PHE A 128 -30.43 -18.54 -4.31
N ASN A 129 -30.79 -18.53 -3.03
CA ASN A 129 -29.79 -18.55 -1.97
C ASN A 129 -29.05 -19.88 -1.87
N SER A 130 -29.73 -21.00 -2.15
CA SER A 130 -29.16 -22.34 -1.96
C SER A 130 -28.37 -22.83 -3.17
N TYR A 131 -28.59 -22.26 -4.36
CA TYR A 131 -28.09 -22.79 -5.63
C TYR A 131 -26.72 -22.31 -6.09
N SER A 132 -25.91 -21.70 -5.23
CA SER A 132 -24.58 -21.29 -5.67
C SER A 132 -23.48 -21.74 -4.73
N PHE A 133 -22.80 -22.80 -5.18
CA PHE A 133 -21.53 -23.28 -4.66
C PHE A 133 -20.38 -22.31 -4.96
N ILE A 134 -20.64 -21.28 -5.77
CA ILE A 134 -19.68 -20.25 -6.13
C ILE A 134 -20.22 -18.92 -5.63
N ARG A 135 -19.43 -18.15 -4.89
CA ARG A 135 -19.81 -16.83 -4.39
C ARG A 135 -20.16 -15.92 -5.56
N ASN A 136 -21.18 -15.10 -5.38
CA ASN A 136 -21.71 -14.18 -6.40
C ASN A 136 -20.75 -13.05 -6.82
N THR A 137 -19.55 -13.02 -6.25
CA THR A 137 -18.51 -12.01 -6.47
C THR A 137 -17.44 -12.44 -7.47
N LEU A 138 -17.33 -13.71 -7.85
CA LEU A 138 -16.35 -14.11 -8.89
C LEU A 138 -16.77 -13.62 -10.29
N PRO A 139 -15.80 -13.27 -11.16
CA PRO A 139 -16.11 -12.92 -12.55
C PRO A 139 -16.51 -14.14 -13.38
N HIS A 140 -17.10 -13.89 -14.55
CA HIS A 140 -17.44 -14.90 -15.57
C HIS A 140 -18.23 -16.10 -15.04
N GLN A 141 -19.30 -15.81 -14.30
CA GLN A 141 -20.24 -16.83 -13.81
C GLN A 141 -21.53 -16.83 -14.63
N TYR A 142 -21.93 -18.02 -15.07
CA TYR A 142 -23.20 -18.26 -15.75
C TYR A 142 -24.11 -19.07 -14.86
N PHE A 143 -25.30 -18.56 -14.57
CA PHE A 143 -26.36 -19.26 -13.88
C PHE A 143 -27.41 -19.67 -14.91
N ILE A 144 -27.48 -20.96 -15.22
CA ILE A 144 -28.28 -21.51 -16.31
C ILE A 144 -29.42 -22.31 -15.72
N ARG A 145 -30.66 -21.93 -16.03
CA ARG A 145 -31.85 -22.65 -15.61
C ARG A 145 -32.53 -23.27 -16.81
N ILE A 146 -32.71 -24.58 -16.77
CA ILE A 146 -33.43 -25.33 -17.80
C ILE A 146 -34.85 -25.54 -17.32
N THR A 147 -35.86 -25.03 -18.05
CA THR A 147 -37.23 -24.91 -17.54
C THR A 147 -38.27 -24.78 -18.66
N SER A 148 -39.47 -25.31 -18.43
CA SER A 148 -40.64 -25.15 -19.30
C SER A 148 -41.52 -23.94 -18.95
N VAL A 149 -41.24 -23.27 -17.82
CA VAL A 149 -42.02 -22.11 -17.31
C VAL A 149 -41.27 -20.80 -17.49
N ARG A 150 -40.61 -20.63 -18.66
CA ARG A 150 -39.80 -19.45 -18.97
C ARG A 150 -40.55 -18.14 -18.70
N LYS A 151 -41.79 -18.01 -19.18
CA LYS A 151 -42.57 -16.76 -19.09
C LYS A 151 -42.75 -16.31 -17.64
N ASP A 152 -43.01 -17.24 -16.71
CA ASP A 152 -43.20 -16.93 -15.30
C ASP A 152 -41.90 -16.45 -14.63
N ILE A 153 -40.79 -17.11 -14.97
CA ILE A 153 -39.46 -16.73 -14.49
C ILE A 153 -39.09 -15.34 -15.02
N GLN A 154 -39.28 -15.09 -16.31
CA GLN A 154 -39.00 -13.78 -16.93
C GLN A 154 -39.86 -12.67 -16.32
N ALA A 155 -41.16 -12.93 -16.12
CA ALA A 155 -42.08 -11.98 -15.51
C ALA A 155 -41.69 -11.65 -14.07
N ASN A 156 -41.21 -12.63 -13.30
CA ASN A 156 -40.82 -12.38 -11.91
C ASN A 156 -39.50 -11.62 -11.79
N LEU A 157 -38.49 -11.99 -12.58
CA LEU A 157 -37.23 -11.25 -12.61
C LEU A 157 -37.44 -9.79 -13.02
N LYS A 158 -38.39 -9.52 -13.92
CA LYS A 158 -38.81 -8.16 -14.29
C LYS A 158 -39.49 -7.42 -13.14
N LYS A 159 -40.34 -8.09 -12.36
CA LYS A 159 -41.04 -7.49 -11.21
C LYS A 159 -40.13 -7.15 -10.03
N ARG A 160 -38.96 -7.80 -9.93
CA ARG A 160 -38.06 -7.67 -8.75
C ARG A 160 -36.60 -7.41 -9.12
N PRO A 161 -36.27 -6.28 -9.79
CA PRO A 161 -34.91 -6.03 -10.27
C PRO A 161 -33.88 -5.94 -9.13
N LEU A 162 -34.22 -5.31 -8.00
CA LEU A 162 -33.35 -5.21 -6.82
C LEU A 162 -33.09 -6.58 -6.18
N PHE A 163 -34.12 -7.43 -6.11
CA PHE A 163 -34.01 -8.80 -5.62
C PHE A 163 -33.04 -9.58 -6.49
N THR A 164 -33.31 -9.68 -7.79
CA THR A 164 -32.46 -10.39 -8.75
C THR A 164 -31.00 -9.98 -8.59
N ARG A 165 -30.76 -8.67 -8.50
CA ARG A 165 -29.41 -8.16 -8.33
C ARG A 165 -28.73 -8.57 -7.01
N ASN A 166 -29.39 -8.44 -5.86
CA ASN A 166 -28.78 -8.78 -4.57
C ASN A 166 -28.44 -10.26 -4.47
N TYR A 167 -29.29 -11.13 -5.03
CA TYR A 167 -29.10 -12.58 -4.97
C TYR A 167 -28.10 -13.10 -6.01
N PHE A 168 -28.18 -12.62 -7.24
CA PHE A 168 -27.32 -13.10 -8.32
C PHE A 168 -25.96 -12.39 -8.38
N GLY A 169 -25.83 -11.19 -7.82
CA GLY A 169 -24.59 -10.41 -7.85
C GLY A 169 -24.09 -10.21 -9.29
N LEU A 170 -22.90 -10.74 -9.60
CA LEU A 170 -22.26 -10.63 -10.91
C LEU A 170 -22.59 -11.79 -11.87
N ARG A 171 -23.45 -12.72 -11.47
CA ARG A 171 -23.82 -13.89 -12.29
C ARG A 171 -24.69 -13.49 -13.48
N GLN A 172 -24.41 -14.08 -14.61
CA GLN A 172 -25.17 -13.92 -15.85
C GLN A 172 -26.27 -14.98 -15.89
N ILE A 173 -27.52 -14.53 -15.93
CA ILE A 173 -28.67 -15.44 -15.86
C ILE A 173 -29.07 -15.83 -17.27
N ILE A 174 -29.13 -17.14 -17.52
CA ILE A 174 -29.55 -17.73 -18.79
C ILE A 174 -30.71 -18.67 -18.50
N ILE A 175 -31.78 -18.55 -19.28
CA ILE A 175 -32.89 -19.51 -19.26
C ILE A 175 -32.84 -20.30 -20.56
N ILE A 176 -32.87 -21.62 -20.45
CA ILE A 176 -33.01 -22.51 -21.59
C ILE A 176 -34.44 -23.03 -21.58
N ASP A 177 -35.18 -22.69 -22.63
CA ASP A 177 -36.58 -23.07 -22.76
C ASP A 177 -36.68 -24.47 -23.37
N ILE A 178 -37.28 -25.41 -22.63
CA ILE A 178 -37.48 -26.78 -23.10
C ILE A 178 -38.81 -26.98 -23.82
N SER A 179 -39.70 -25.97 -23.88
CA SER A 179 -40.92 -26.11 -24.69
C SER A 179 -40.65 -26.02 -26.19
N GLU A 180 -39.48 -25.52 -26.60
CA GLU A 180 -39.12 -25.28 -28.00
C GLU A 180 -38.00 -26.23 -28.50
N ILE A 181 -37.85 -27.42 -27.89
CA ILE A 181 -36.74 -28.37 -28.17
C ILE A 181 -36.63 -28.72 -29.67
N GLU A 182 -37.76 -28.82 -30.38
CA GLU A 182 -37.78 -29.19 -31.81
C GLU A 182 -37.02 -28.20 -32.70
N SER A 183 -36.87 -26.95 -32.27
CA SER A 183 -36.15 -25.90 -33.01
C SER A 183 -34.67 -25.77 -32.60
N GLY A 184 -34.16 -26.71 -31.79
CA GLY A 184 -32.81 -26.70 -31.24
C GLY A 184 -32.70 -25.94 -29.91
N ILE A 185 -31.46 -25.68 -29.48
CA ILE A 185 -31.19 -25.03 -28.19
C ILE A 185 -31.48 -23.53 -28.27
N LEU A 186 -32.57 -23.07 -27.65
CA LEU A 186 -32.86 -21.65 -27.48
C LEU A 186 -32.46 -21.16 -26.09
N MET A 187 -31.51 -20.23 -26.03
CA MET A 187 -31.13 -19.55 -24.79
C MET A 187 -31.72 -18.15 -24.71
N HIS A 188 -32.17 -17.79 -23.52
CA HIS A 188 -32.61 -16.45 -23.16
C HIS A 188 -31.66 -15.84 -22.15
N TYR A 189 -30.84 -14.90 -22.60
CA TYR A 189 -29.90 -14.17 -21.76
C TYR A 189 -30.58 -12.97 -21.10
N TYR A 190 -30.53 -12.90 -19.77
CA TYR A 190 -31.07 -11.78 -19.01
C TYR A 190 -30.11 -10.59 -18.98
N ASN A 191 -30.59 -9.43 -19.39
CA ASN A 191 -29.84 -8.19 -19.26
C ASN A 191 -30.06 -7.56 -17.88
N ASN A 192 -29.13 -7.81 -16.97
CA ASN A 192 -29.12 -7.19 -15.63
C ASN A 192 -28.82 -5.68 -15.65
N TYR A 193 -28.40 -5.14 -16.79
CA TYR A 193 -28.17 -3.71 -17.03
C TYR A 193 -29.20 -3.09 -17.99
N HIS A 194 -30.41 -3.67 -18.05
CA HIS A 194 -31.48 -3.13 -18.88
C HIS A 194 -31.95 -1.77 -18.35
N LEU A 195 -31.81 -0.74 -19.17
CA LEU A 195 -32.32 0.61 -18.91
C LEU A 195 -33.72 0.76 -19.51
N HIS A 196 -34.66 1.27 -18.72
CA HIS A 196 -35.97 1.67 -19.24
C HIS A 196 -35.84 3.09 -19.83
N GLY A 197 -36.29 3.30 -21.08
CA GLY A 197 -36.31 4.60 -21.75
C GLY A 197 -35.24 4.78 -22.85
N ASN A 198 -35.10 6.01 -23.34
CA ASN A 198 -34.32 6.36 -24.55
C ASN A 198 -32.79 6.37 -24.36
N LEU A 199 -32.27 6.07 -23.17
CA LEU A 199 -30.84 6.18 -22.86
C LEU A 199 -29.97 5.14 -23.57
N ALA A 200 -30.51 3.94 -23.79
CA ALA A 200 -29.85 2.88 -24.54
C ALA A 200 -30.90 1.90 -25.08
N ASN A 201 -30.86 1.61 -26.38
CA ASN A 201 -31.68 0.57 -27.01
C ASN A 201 -31.20 -0.81 -26.56
N SER A 202 -31.54 -1.19 -25.32
CA SER A 202 -31.19 -2.48 -24.73
C SER A 202 -32.45 -3.31 -24.51
N LEU A 203 -32.38 -4.60 -24.81
CA LEU A 203 -33.47 -5.53 -24.52
C LEU A 203 -33.31 -6.07 -23.10
N SER A 204 -34.44 -6.34 -22.42
CA SER A 204 -34.43 -7.03 -21.12
C SER A 204 -33.99 -8.50 -21.24
N TRP A 205 -34.27 -9.11 -22.40
CA TRP A 205 -33.95 -10.50 -22.72
C TRP A 205 -33.42 -10.59 -24.15
N TYR A 206 -32.24 -11.18 -24.32
CA TYR A 206 -31.67 -11.49 -25.63
C TYR A 206 -31.90 -12.97 -25.93
N LYS A 207 -32.36 -13.28 -27.15
CA LYS A 207 -32.54 -14.65 -27.63
C LYS A 207 -31.29 -15.10 -28.38
N ILE A 208 -30.83 -16.31 -28.11
CA ILE A 208 -29.67 -16.92 -28.76
C ILE A 208 -30.11 -18.29 -29.28
N HIS A 209 -30.26 -18.40 -30.60
CA HIS A 209 -30.61 -19.66 -31.26
C HIS A 209 -29.34 -20.45 -31.51
N CYS A 210 -29.18 -21.60 -30.86
CA CYS A 210 -27.99 -22.45 -30.98
C CYS A 210 -28.22 -23.73 -31.81
N GLY A 211 -29.42 -23.92 -32.37
CA GLY A 211 -29.76 -25.10 -33.17
C GLY A 211 -28.90 -25.30 -34.43
N ASN A 212 -28.45 -24.20 -35.06
CA ASN A 212 -27.67 -24.25 -36.30
C ASN A 212 -26.16 -24.05 -36.08
N PHE A 213 -25.72 -23.89 -34.83
CA PHE A 213 -24.36 -23.51 -34.51
C PHE A 213 -23.59 -24.67 -33.89
N GLU A 214 -22.31 -24.76 -34.24
CA GLU A 214 -21.39 -25.54 -33.42
C GLU A 214 -21.34 -24.97 -31.99
N PRO A 215 -21.14 -25.80 -30.95
CA PRO A 215 -21.13 -25.35 -29.56
C PRO A 215 -20.23 -24.14 -29.29
N HIS A 216 -19.08 -24.07 -29.97
CA HIS A 216 -18.13 -22.98 -29.85
C HIS A 216 -18.67 -21.64 -30.43
N GLN A 217 -19.42 -21.69 -31.53
CA GLN A 217 -20.06 -20.51 -32.14
C GLN A 217 -21.21 -20.00 -31.27
N CYS A 218 -22.00 -20.90 -30.70
CA CYS A 218 -23.06 -20.56 -29.73
C CYS A 218 -22.46 -19.85 -28.49
N PHE A 219 -21.37 -20.37 -27.92
CA PHE A 219 -20.68 -19.72 -26.81
C PHE A 219 -20.10 -18.36 -27.20
N HIS A 220 -19.54 -18.23 -28.40
CA HIS A 220 -19.04 -16.95 -28.91
C HIS A 220 -20.17 -15.90 -29.01
N GLN A 221 -21.34 -16.27 -29.53
CA GLN A 221 -22.50 -15.37 -29.57
C GLN A 221 -22.97 -14.96 -28.17
N LEU A 222 -23.01 -15.91 -27.23
CA LEU A 222 -23.26 -15.61 -25.82
C LEU A 222 -22.21 -14.64 -25.25
N ASP A 223 -20.94 -14.83 -25.56
CA ASP A 223 -19.85 -13.97 -25.10
C ASP A 223 -19.97 -12.55 -25.67
N LEU A 224 -20.29 -12.41 -26.95
CA LEU A 224 -20.54 -11.12 -27.60
C LEU A 224 -21.71 -10.37 -26.95
N ILE A 225 -22.86 -11.03 -26.76
CA ILE A 225 -24.04 -10.44 -26.10
C ILE A 225 -23.68 -10.05 -24.67
N SER A 226 -22.97 -10.92 -23.97
CA SER A 226 -22.51 -10.69 -22.61
C SER A 226 -21.59 -9.46 -22.50
N ARG A 227 -20.63 -9.28 -23.44
CA ARG A 227 -19.76 -8.09 -23.54
C ARG A 227 -20.55 -6.82 -23.82
N ASN A 228 -21.48 -6.88 -24.77
CA ASN A 228 -22.31 -5.72 -25.12
C ASN A 228 -23.20 -5.30 -23.94
N VAL A 229 -23.76 -6.27 -23.21
CA VAL A 229 -24.52 -6.01 -21.99
C VAL A 229 -23.63 -5.49 -20.87
N SER A 230 -22.43 -6.04 -20.67
CA SER A 230 -21.53 -5.52 -19.64
C SER A 230 -21.09 -4.08 -19.90
N GLN A 231 -20.94 -3.64 -21.15
CA GLN A 231 -20.63 -2.22 -21.43
C GLN A 231 -21.70 -1.24 -20.91
N LEU A 232 -22.94 -1.69 -20.71
CA LEU A 232 -24.00 -0.90 -20.10
C LEU A 232 -23.79 -0.68 -18.59
N ASN A 233 -22.88 -1.43 -17.94
CA ASN A 233 -22.61 -1.30 -16.51
C ASN A 233 -22.23 0.13 -16.10
N LYS A 234 -21.67 0.93 -17.03
CA LYS A 234 -21.32 2.33 -16.80
C LYS A 234 -22.47 3.16 -16.22
N TYR A 235 -23.71 2.91 -16.64
CA TYR A 235 -24.90 3.65 -16.16
C TYR A 235 -25.39 3.23 -14.77
N PHE A 236 -24.74 2.23 -14.18
CA PHE A 236 -25.13 1.64 -12.91
C PHE A 236 -24.04 1.85 -11.84
N TRP A 237 -23.06 2.72 -12.08
CA TRP A 237 -22.11 3.14 -11.04
C TRP A 237 -22.59 4.41 -10.34
N ARG A 238 -22.36 4.49 -9.04
CA ARG A 238 -22.58 5.69 -8.21
C ARG A 238 -21.38 5.95 -7.32
N ALA A 239 -21.23 7.19 -6.87
CA ALA A 239 -20.40 7.47 -5.71
C ALA A 239 -20.91 6.72 -4.47
N ALA A 240 -20.01 6.43 -3.53
CA ALA A 240 -20.37 5.77 -2.28
C ALA A 240 -21.42 6.58 -1.50
N PRO A 241 -22.28 5.95 -0.66
CA PRO A 241 -23.33 6.66 0.09
C PRO A 241 -22.82 7.87 0.90
N ALA A 242 -21.65 7.75 1.52
CA ALA A 242 -21.00 8.84 2.27
C ALA A 242 -20.67 10.07 1.39
N GLN A 243 -20.49 9.87 0.09
CA GLN A 243 -20.17 10.91 -0.89
C GLN A 243 -21.43 11.44 -1.60
N LEU A 244 -22.62 10.95 -1.25
CA LEU A 244 -23.80 11.27 -2.03
C LEU A 244 -24.21 12.74 -1.91
N LYS A 245 -24.10 13.32 -0.71
CA LYS A 245 -24.48 14.71 -0.45
C LYS A 245 -23.63 15.69 -1.26
N SER A 246 -22.31 15.50 -1.25
CA SER A 246 -21.36 16.27 -2.07
C SER A 246 -21.63 16.06 -3.55
N MET A 247 -21.89 14.84 -3.99
CA MET A 247 -22.19 14.56 -5.41
C MET A 247 -23.48 15.21 -5.93
N LEU A 248 -24.51 15.34 -5.10
CA LEU A 248 -25.71 16.12 -5.45
C LEU A 248 -25.36 17.60 -5.65
N HIS A 249 -24.50 18.15 -4.79
CA HIS A 249 -24.03 19.53 -4.92
C HIS A 249 -23.14 19.70 -6.16
N VAL A 250 -22.20 18.79 -6.40
CA VAL A 250 -21.37 18.75 -7.62
C VAL A 250 -22.24 18.69 -8.87
N ARG A 251 -23.30 17.88 -8.88
CA ARG A 251 -24.24 17.83 -10.01
C ARG A 251 -24.91 19.17 -10.25
N SER A 252 -25.32 19.86 -9.19
CA SER A 252 -25.87 21.22 -9.30
C SER A 252 -24.86 22.21 -9.89
N LEU A 253 -23.57 22.09 -9.53
CA LEU A 253 -22.49 22.92 -10.09
C LEU A 253 -22.25 22.60 -11.57
N VAL A 254 -22.14 21.32 -11.93
CA VAL A 254 -21.94 20.87 -13.32
C VAL A 254 -23.06 21.37 -14.23
N ASN A 255 -24.30 21.43 -13.73
CA ASN A 255 -25.43 21.98 -14.50
C ASN A 255 -25.38 23.52 -14.63
N LYS A 256 -24.77 24.22 -13.67
CA LYS A 256 -24.61 25.69 -13.69
C LYS A 256 -23.48 26.15 -14.61
N PHE A 257 -22.38 25.41 -14.67
CA PHE A 257 -21.27 25.73 -15.57
C PHE A 257 -21.60 25.30 -17.00
N THR A 258 -22.20 26.21 -17.77
CA THR A 258 -22.24 26.10 -19.23
C THR A 258 -20.82 26.09 -19.80
N LEU A 259 -20.63 25.49 -20.98
CA LEU A 259 -19.37 25.11 -21.67
C LEU A 259 -18.19 26.12 -21.71
N LYS A 260 -18.32 27.35 -21.20
CA LYS A 260 -17.36 28.45 -21.42
C LYS A 260 -16.13 28.45 -20.51
N SER A 261 -16.05 27.70 -19.41
CA SER A 261 -14.80 27.59 -18.62
C SER A 261 -14.68 26.31 -17.78
N HIS A 262 -14.00 25.30 -18.34
CA HIS A 262 -13.68 24.06 -17.61
C HIS A 262 -12.85 24.30 -16.34
N ARG A 263 -11.93 25.27 -16.36
CA ARG A 263 -11.06 25.58 -15.22
C ARG A 263 -11.85 26.11 -14.03
N ALA A 264 -12.76 27.06 -14.26
CA ALA A 264 -13.62 27.59 -13.20
C ALA A 264 -14.51 26.49 -12.58
N MET A 265 -15.03 25.59 -13.41
CA MET A 265 -15.81 24.44 -12.96
C MET A 265 -14.99 23.53 -12.03
N TYR A 266 -13.78 23.12 -12.43
CA TYR A 266 -12.96 22.23 -11.58
C TYR A 266 -12.55 22.90 -10.26
N HIS A 267 -12.20 24.19 -10.27
CA HIS A 267 -11.94 24.94 -9.04
C HIS A 267 -13.17 24.97 -8.11
N ALA A 268 -14.37 25.22 -8.67
CA ALA A 268 -15.61 25.23 -7.89
C ALA A 268 -15.97 23.84 -7.34
N ILE A 269 -15.69 22.77 -8.07
CA ILE A 269 -15.92 21.40 -7.58
C ILE A 269 -14.94 21.08 -6.45
N ILE A 270 -13.68 21.45 -6.58
CA ILE A 270 -12.67 21.15 -5.56
C ILE A 270 -12.87 21.94 -4.28
N SER A 271 -13.37 23.18 -4.36
CA SER A 271 -13.67 23.95 -3.16
C SER A 271 -14.73 23.28 -2.28
N VAL A 272 -15.66 22.53 -2.88
CA VAL A 272 -16.79 21.87 -2.17
C VAL A 272 -16.64 20.38 -1.97
N THR A 273 -15.60 19.75 -2.52
CA THR A 273 -15.37 18.30 -2.41
C THR A 273 -14.06 17.99 -1.69
N ASN A 274 -13.96 16.80 -1.08
CA ASN A 274 -12.68 16.18 -0.76
C ASN A 274 -12.07 15.48 -2.01
N PHE A 275 -10.81 15.07 -1.96
CA PHE A 275 -10.16 14.45 -3.12
C PHE A 275 -10.83 13.13 -3.55
N HIS A 276 -11.37 12.35 -2.62
CA HIS A 276 -12.09 11.10 -2.95
C HIS A 276 -13.39 11.36 -3.71
N GLU A 277 -14.12 12.40 -3.32
CA GLU A 277 -15.34 12.86 -4.01
C GLU A 277 -15.03 13.44 -5.38
N PHE A 278 -13.98 14.27 -5.49
CA PHE A 278 -13.50 14.80 -6.77
C PHE A 278 -13.15 13.67 -7.75
N ARG A 279 -12.44 12.64 -7.28
CA ARG A 279 -12.13 11.44 -8.07
C ARG A 279 -13.40 10.71 -8.50
N SER A 280 -14.36 10.50 -7.58
CA SER A 280 -15.64 9.87 -7.91
C SER A 280 -16.41 10.68 -8.97
N PHE A 281 -16.39 12.01 -8.88
CA PHE A 281 -16.92 12.90 -9.91
C PHE A 281 -16.23 12.66 -11.26
N TRP A 282 -14.90 12.67 -11.30
CA TRP A 282 -14.14 12.52 -12.53
C TRP A 282 -14.39 11.16 -13.21
N LEU A 283 -14.42 10.08 -12.42
CA LEU A 283 -14.69 8.72 -12.89
C LEU A 283 -16.11 8.56 -13.48
N LEU A 284 -17.08 9.36 -13.03
CA LEU A 284 -18.48 9.27 -13.44
C LEU A 284 -18.95 10.43 -14.32
N GLN A 285 -18.06 11.37 -14.68
CA GLN A 285 -18.43 12.67 -15.27
C GLN A 285 -19.36 12.61 -16.50
N ASP A 286 -19.22 11.58 -17.32
CA ASP A 286 -19.98 11.30 -18.55
C ASP A 286 -21.38 10.72 -18.27
N ILE A 287 -21.60 10.12 -17.10
CA ILE A 287 -22.89 9.54 -16.71
C ILE A 287 -23.66 10.41 -15.70
N LEU A 288 -23.06 11.47 -15.13
CA LEU A 288 -23.69 12.33 -14.11
C LEU A 288 -24.95 13.05 -14.58
N ARG A 289 -25.13 13.21 -15.90
CA ARG A 289 -26.35 13.79 -16.47
C ARG A 289 -27.55 12.85 -16.39
N ASN A 290 -27.31 11.55 -16.24
CA ASN A 290 -28.36 10.54 -16.31
C ASN A 290 -28.97 10.30 -14.92
N ASP A 291 -30.27 10.59 -14.81
CA ASP A 291 -31.08 10.24 -13.64
C ASP A 291 -31.45 8.75 -13.67
N ASN A 292 -30.48 7.87 -13.44
CA ASN A 292 -30.79 6.47 -13.18
C ASN A 292 -30.94 6.24 -11.67
N PRO A 293 -32.15 6.01 -11.15
CA PRO A 293 -32.33 5.73 -9.71
C PRO A 293 -31.76 4.36 -9.30
N TYR A 294 -31.46 3.48 -10.25
CA TYR A 294 -31.09 2.09 -9.99
C TYR A 294 -29.58 1.85 -10.04
N TYR A 295 -28.82 2.41 -9.12
CA TYR A 295 -27.36 2.21 -9.11
C TYR A 295 -26.94 0.84 -8.59
N ILE A 296 -26.11 0.12 -9.36
CA ILE A 296 -25.61 -1.25 -9.08
C ILE A 296 -24.36 -1.31 -8.24
N HIS A 297 -23.43 -0.45 -8.60
CA HIS A 297 -22.06 -0.51 -8.16
C HIS A 297 -21.70 0.83 -7.53
N PHE A 298 -20.76 0.77 -6.59
CA PHE A 298 -20.24 1.97 -5.94
C PHE A 298 -18.77 2.13 -6.30
N VAL A 299 -18.36 3.34 -6.66
CA VAL A 299 -16.95 3.69 -6.78
C VAL A 299 -16.29 3.38 -5.44
N PRO A 300 -15.33 2.44 -5.37
CA PRO A 300 -14.79 2.07 -4.07
C PRO A 300 -13.88 3.16 -3.53
N ASN A 301 -13.84 3.22 -2.21
CA ASN A 301 -12.90 4.06 -1.48
C ASN A 301 -11.49 3.45 -1.55
N LEU A 302 -10.48 4.30 -1.29
CA LEU A 302 -9.08 3.87 -1.30
C LEU A 302 -8.81 3.05 -0.04
N ARG A 303 -8.82 1.73 -0.14
CA ARG A 303 -8.68 0.85 1.01
C ARG A 303 -7.25 0.39 1.20
N LYS A 304 -6.93 0.10 2.44
CA LYS A 304 -5.73 -0.65 2.80
C LYS A 304 -5.93 -2.10 2.40
N LEU A 305 -4.91 -2.69 1.79
CA LEU A 305 -4.86 -4.12 1.61
C LEU A 305 -4.60 -4.76 2.98
N THR A 306 -5.66 -5.13 3.68
CA THR A 306 -5.52 -5.95 4.88
C THR A 306 -5.15 -7.36 4.45
N ILE A 307 -3.95 -7.81 4.86
CA ILE A 307 -3.37 -9.11 4.46
C ILE A 307 -4.32 -10.27 4.78
N PHE A 308 -5.17 -10.13 5.82
CA PHE A 308 -6.16 -11.14 6.22
C PHE A 308 -7.48 -11.12 5.44
N LYS A 309 -7.78 -10.06 4.67
CA LYS A 309 -9.03 -9.95 3.88
C LYS A 309 -8.75 -9.60 2.42
N ALA A 310 -7.58 -9.99 1.89
CA ALA A 310 -7.44 -10.19 0.45
C ALA A 310 -8.31 -11.39 0.05
N THR A 311 -9.63 -11.22 0.18
CA THR A 311 -10.57 -12.22 -0.26
C THR A 311 -10.37 -12.34 -1.76
N PRO A 312 -10.17 -13.54 -2.31
CA PRO A 312 -9.74 -13.77 -3.69
C PRO A 312 -10.76 -13.32 -4.77
N TYR A 313 -11.80 -12.59 -4.34
CA TYR A 313 -12.98 -12.21 -5.08
C TYR A 313 -12.97 -10.77 -5.59
N PHE A 314 -12.04 -9.94 -5.15
CA PHE A 314 -11.94 -8.56 -5.62
C PHE A 314 -10.67 -8.38 -6.44
N SER A 315 -10.74 -7.59 -7.50
CA SER A 315 -9.53 -7.04 -8.12
C SER A 315 -8.98 -5.96 -7.20
N PHE A 316 -7.67 -5.97 -6.96
CA PHE A 316 -7.00 -4.92 -6.21
C PHE A 316 -6.14 -4.10 -7.17
N ILE A 317 -6.50 -2.82 -7.33
CA ILE A 317 -5.63 -1.87 -8.06
C ILE A 317 -4.70 -1.25 -7.02
N LEU A 318 -3.43 -1.61 -7.06
CA LEU A 318 -2.40 -0.97 -6.25
C LEU A 318 -2.27 0.50 -6.65
N ARG A 319 -2.26 1.39 -5.65
CA ARG A 319 -1.95 2.81 -5.83
C ARG A 319 -0.50 3.07 -5.48
N ASP A 320 -0.17 2.88 -4.21
CA ASP A 320 1.11 3.20 -3.61
C ASP A 320 1.33 2.35 -2.35
N VAL A 321 2.60 2.25 -1.94
CA VAL A 321 3.01 1.71 -0.66
C VAL A 321 3.38 2.89 0.21
N GLN A 322 2.57 3.17 1.23
CA GLN A 322 2.81 4.27 2.13
C GLN A 322 3.77 3.83 3.23
N THR A 323 4.95 4.44 3.25
CA THR A 323 5.93 4.32 4.33
C THR A 323 5.67 5.38 5.40
N PHE A 324 6.09 5.06 6.62
CA PHE A 324 5.95 5.95 7.77
C PHE A 324 7.33 6.27 8.29
N SER A 325 7.46 7.49 8.78
CA SER A 325 8.64 7.93 9.50
C SER A 325 8.20 8.39 10.88
N PHE A 326 9.17 8.62 11.75
CA PHE A 326 8.89 9.11 13.09
C PHE A 326 9.92 10.16 13.48
N VAL A 327 9.57 10.96 14.47
CA VAL A 327 10.41 12.00 15.05
C VAL A 327 10.45 11.82 16.56
N SER A 328 11.65 11.93 17.14
CA SER A 328 11.86 11.90 18.58
C SER A 328 13.11 12.70 18.95
N CYS A 329 13.16 13.19 20.19
CA CYS A 329 14.37 13.74 20.82
C CYS A 329 14.95 12.83 21.91
N TYR A 330 14.37 11.64 22.15
CA TYR A 330 14.77 10.72 23.21
C TYR A 330 16.25 10.37 23.09
N LYS A 331 17.16 10.74 23.99
CA LYS A 331 18.62 10.46 23.83
C LYS A 331 19.25 11.02 22.53
N VAL A 332 18.60 11.96 21.84
CA VAL A 332 19.30 12.75 20.81
C VAL A 332 20.32 13.59 21.56
N LYS A 333 21.59 13.24 21.39
CA LYS A 333 22.70 14.03 21.94
C LYS A 333 23.46 14.63 20.78
N PRO A 334 23.93 15.88 20.90
CA PRO A 334 24.97 16.35 20.00
C PRO A 334 26.10 15.32 20.08
N GLU A 335 26.73 14.99 18.95
CA GLU A 335 28.02 14.34 19.04
C GLU A 335 28.89 15.24 19.90
N SER A 336 29.17 14.79 21.14
CA SER A 336 30.06 15.51 22.02
C SER A 336 31.41 15.43 21.32
N PHE A 337 31.74 16.48 20.58
CA PHE A 337 33.10 16.75 20.17
C PHE A 337 33.89 16.86 21.47
N THR A 338 34.47 15.75 21.94
CA THR A 338 35.61 15.82 22.84
C THR A 338 36.57 16.76 22.14
N GLY A 339 37.01 17.87 22.76
CA GLY A 339 37.68 18.96 22.03
C GLY A 339 38.88 18.53 21.17
N LEU A 340 39.49 17.37 21.47
CA LEU A 340 40.51 16.74 20.64
C LEU A 340 39.97 16.11 19.34
N ALA A 341 38.80 15.46 19.39
CA ALA A 341 38.17 14.86 18.21
C ALA A 341 37.80 15.92 17.17
N SER A 342 37.35 17.12 17.56
CA SER A 342 37.09 18.23 16.62
C SER A 342 38.35 18.77 15.95
N LEU A 343 39.52 18.61 16.56
CA LEU A 343 40.81 19.01 15.96
C LEU A 343 41.33 17.94 14.99
N ILE A 344 40.86 16.70 15.11
CA ILE A 344 41.32 15.58 14.28
C ILE A 344 40.30 15.26 13.18
N SER A 345 39.02 15.58 13.37
CA SER A 345 37.91 15.29 12.44
C SER A 345 38.06 15.84 11.01
N PRO A 346 38.76 16.97 10.75
CA PRO A 346 38.89 17.48 9.38
C PRO A 346 39.54 16.50 8.40
N PHE A 347 40.27 15.49 8.90
CA PHE A 347 40.78 14.38 8.11
C PHE A 347 40.39 13.05 8.76
N ASP A 348 40.09 12.05 7.93
CA ASP A 348 39.84 10.70 8.41
C ASP A 348 41.14 10.06 8.94
N LEU A 349 41.00 8.95 9.67
CA LEU A 349 42.15 8.22 10.22
C LEU A 349 43.15 7.84 9.11
N THR A 350 42.66 7.49 7.93
CA THR A 350 43.50 7.14 6.77
C THR A 350 44.33 8.34 6.30
N GLY A 351 43.71 9.52 6.18
CA GLY A 351 44.40 10.76 5.84
C GLY A 351 45.55 11.07 6.80
N TRP A 352 45.30 10.97 8.11
CA TRP A 352 46.34 11.16 9.13
C TRP A 352 47.49 10.15 9.04
N ILE A 353 47.18 8.88 8.74
CA ILE A 353 48.19 7.85 8.50
C ILE A 353 49.04 8.21 7.28
N TYR A 354 48.43 8.66 6.17
CA TYR A 354 49.17 9.08 4.97
C TYR A 354 50.05 10.30 5.22
N PHE A 355 49.57 11.30 5.98
CA PHE A 355 50.39 12.45 6.35
C PHE A 355 51.57 12.05 7.23
N SER A 356 51.34 11.18 8.21
CA SER A 356 52.39 10.66 9.09
C SER A 356 53.43 9.85 8.31
N ALA A 357 53.00 8.98 7.41
CA ALA A 357 53.89 8.20 6.55
C ALA A 357 54.71 9.08 5.60
N SER A 358 54.08 10.09 4.98
CA SER A 358 54.75 11.05 4.10
C SER A 358 55.78 11.89 4.85
N PHE A 359 55.44 12.32 6.07
CA PHE A 359 56.32 13.06 6.97
C PHE A 359 57.55 12.23 7.35
N ILE A 360 57.35 10.96 7.72
CA ILE A 360 58.45 10.04 8.05
C ILE A 360 59.33 9.80 6.82
N LEU A 361 58.73 9.58 5.65
CA LEU A 361 59.47 9.34 4.40
C LEU A 361 60.35 10.54 4.02
N VAL A 362 59.80 11.76 4.04
CA VAL A 362 60.57 12.97 3.72
C VAL A 362 61.63 13.24 4.78
N THR A 363 61.33 13.01 6.05
CA THR A 363 62.32 13.05 7.13
C THR A 363 63.47 12.09 6.88
N LEU A 364 63.19 10.84 6.50
CA LEU A 364 64.20 9.83 6.20
C LEU A 364 65.04 10.26 4.99
N ILE A 365 64.42 10.72 3.91
CA ILE A 365 65.11 11.22 2.72
C ILE A 365 66.08 12.36 3.10
N LEU A 366 65.60 13.37 3.84
CA LEU A 366 66.40 14.52 4.24
C LEU A 366 67.48 14.18 5.29
N SER A 367 67.27 13.14 6.10
CA SER A 367 68.24 12.70 7.11
C SER A 367 69.32 11.78 6.54
N LEU A 368 69.04 11.07 5.43
CA LEU A 368 69.96 10.14 4.76
C LEU A 368 70.77 10.77 3.61
N LEU A 369 70.30 11.88 3.03
CA LEU A 369 71.00 12.63 1.98
C LEU A 369 72.37 13.24 2.39
N PRO A 370 72.57 13.74 3.63
CA PRO A 370 73.85 14.25 4.11
C PRO A 370 74.90 13.13 4.23
N VAL A 371 76.19 13.48 4.11
CA VAL A 371 77.31 12.50 4.20
C VAL A 371 77.34 11.75 5.54
N LYS A 372 76.89 12.40 6.61
CA LYS A 372 76.70 11.78 7.93
C LYS A 372 75.22 11.90 8.31
N PRO A 373 74.51 10.79 8.57
CA PRO A 373 73.10 10.84 8.95
C PRO A 373 72.94 11.70 10.21
N SER A 374 71.94 12.58 10.22
CA SER A 374 71.74 13.50 11.33
C SER A 374 70.26 13.79 11.57
N LEU A 375 69.89 14.03 12.84
CA LEU A 375 68.51 14.38 13.24
C LEU A 375 68.06 15.77 12.75
N TYR A 376 68.94 16.57 12.14
CA TYR A 376 68.60 17.90 11.64
C TYR A 376 67.56 17.86 10.52
N GLY A 377 67.51 16.79 9.72
CA GLY A 377 66.46 16.60 8.71
C GLY A 377 65.06 16.54 9.35
N PHE A 378 64.92 15.83 10.47
CA PHE A 378 63.66 15.77 11.24
C PHE A 378 63.25 17.14 11.79
N PHE A 379 64.17 17.84 12.46
CA PHE A 379 63.87 19.19 12.98
C PHE A 379 63.49 20.16 11.87
N PHE A 380 64.16 20.08 10.71
CA PHE A 380 63.85 20.92 9.56
C PHE A 380 62.45 20.68 8.99
N VAL A 381 62.03 19.41 8.88
CA VAL A 381 60.67 19.06 8.43
C VAL A 381 59.63 19.54 9.45
N ILE A 382 59.87 19.33 10.75
CA ILE A 382 59.01 19.86 11.83
C ILE A 382 58.83 21.37 11.70
N TRP A 383 59.93 22.10 11.49
CA TRP A 383 59.91 23.54 11.41
C TRP A 383 59.06 24.06 10.25
N ILE A 384 59.21 23.45 9.07
CA ILE A 384 58.38 23.78 7.91
C ILE A 384 56.91 23.45 8.20
N THR A 385 56.63 22.27 8.78
CA THR A 385 55.24 21.86 9.07
C THR A 385 54.55 22.72 10.13
N LEU A 386 55.31 23.30 11.06
CA LEU A 386 54.79 24.20 12.09
C LEU A 386 54.75 25.67 11.63
N GLU A 387 55.14 25.97 10.39
CA GLU A 387 55.30 27.34 9.87
C GLU A 387 56.20 28.22 10.77
N ASN A 388 57.12 27.61 11.54
CA ASN A 388 57.98 28.36 12.47
C ASN A 388 59.13 29.01 11.70
N SER A 389 59.11 30.34 11.62
CA SER A 389 60.07 31.17 10.89
C SER A 389 61.40 31.33 11.65
N GLY A 390 62.15 30.24 11.83
CA GLY A 390 63.52 30.30 12.36
C GLY A 390 64.53 30.46 11.22
N SER A 391 64.81 31.69 10.77
CA SER A 391 65.76 31.93 9.66
C SER A 391 67.19 31.45 10.01
N GLU A 392 67.57 31.49 11.28
CA GLU A 392 68.92 31.14 11.75
C GLU A 392 69.32 29.67 11.54
N ASN A 393 68.37 28.73 11.47
CA ASN A 393 68.74 27.33 11.27
C ASN A 393 68.74 26.92 9.80
N LEU A 394 68.15 27.73 8.91
CA LEU A 394 68.25 27.50 7.47
C LEU A 394 69.70 27.69 7.00
N THR A 395 70.40 28.70 7.54
CA THR A 395 71.81 28.95 7.21
C THR A 395 72.73 27.86 7.76
N ILE A 396 72.47 27.35 8.98
CA ILE A 396 73.18 26.21 9.57
C ILE A 396 72.96 24.93 8.75
N PHE A 397 71.72 24.71 8.30
CA PHE A 397 71.39 23.57 7.46
C PHE A 397 72.06 23.68 6.07
N GLN A 398 72.01 24.85 5.43
CA GLN A 398 72.67 25.13 4.14
C GLN A 398 74.20 25.03 4.20
N ALA A 399 74.83 25.47 5.29
CA ALA A 399 76.28 25.39 5.49
C ALA A 399 76.80 23.94 5.46
N ARG A 400 75.97 22.96 5.81
CA ARG A 400 76.35 21.53 5.77
C ARG A 400 76.33 20.91 4.36
N PHE A 401 75.64 21.54 3.41
CA PHE A 401 75.57 21.06 2.02
C PHE A 401 76.54 21.80 1.09
N HIS A 402 77.32 22.77 1.59
CA HIS A 402 78.23 23.63 0.82
C HIS A 402 79.33 22.88 0.02
N GLY A 403 79.55 21.58 0.27
CA GLY A 403 80.54 20.77 -0.44
C GLY A 403 80.05 20.05 -1.70
N ARG A 404 78.74 20.02 -1.99
CA ARG A 404 78.19 19.36 -3.21
C ARG A 404 77.54 20.40 -4.12
N LYS A 405 78.08 20.56 -5.34
CA LYS A 405 77.48 21.40 -6.39
C LYS A 405 75.98 21.08 -6.51
N HIS A 406 75.15 22.11 -6.34
CA HIS A 406 73.68 22.14 -6.36
C HIS A 406 72.99 20.82 -6.73
N VAL A 407 72.58 20.05 -5.71
CA VAL A 407 71.66 18.92 -5.93
C VAL A 407 70.27 19.52 -6.11
N LEU A 408 69.92 19.85 -7.35
CA LEU A 408 68.63 20.45 -7.73
C LEU A 408 67.44 19.68 -7.12
N GLY A 409 67.50 18.34 -7.09
CA GLY A 409 66.46 17.49 -6.50
C GLY A 409 66.18 17.77 -5.03
N PHE A 410 67.19 18.14 -4.24
CA PHE A 410 66.99 18.47 -2.82
C PHE A 410 66.16 19.74 -2.62
N TYR A 411 66.48 20.80 -3.37
CA TYR A 411 65.71 22.04 -3.35
C TYR A 411 64.29 21.86 -3.90
N MET A 412 64.11 20.96 -4.87
CA MET A 412 62.80 20.58 -5.37
C MET A 412 61.97 19.86 -4.31
N VAL A 413 62.54 18.88 -3.59
CA VAL A 413 61.84 18.17 -2.51
C VAL A 413 61.44 19.12 -1.38
N ILE A 414 62.33 20.03 -0.98
CA ILE A 414 62.04 21.03 0.07
C ILE A 414 60.97 22.02 -0.41
N SER A 415 61.11 22.58 -1.61
CA SER A 415 60.11 23.51 -2.18
C SER A 415 58.75 22.86 -2.30
N LEU A 416 58.70 21.61 -2.77
CA LEU A 416 57.47 20.84 -2.86
C LEU A 416 56.86 20.61 -1.47
N TRP A 417 57.66 20.24 -0.48
CA TRP A 417 57.17 20.02 0.88
C TRP A 417 56.60 21.31 1.49
N ILE A 418 57.26 22.46 1.29
CA ILE A 418 56.77 23.77 1.71
C ILE A 418 55.43 24.10 1.03
N ILE A 419 55.31 23.86 -0.28
CA ILE A 419 54.06 24.14 -1.01
C ILE A 419 52.95 23.18 -0.56
N LEU A 420 53.19 21.88 -0.57
CA LEU A 420 52.17 20.88 -0.29
C LEU A 420 51.74 20.88 1.18
N ILE A 421 52.70 20.85 2.10
CA ILE A 421 52.42 20.70 3.52
C ILE A 421 52.34 22.05 4.21
N GLY A 422 53.29 22.94 3.94
CA GLY A 422 53.35 24.25 4.58
C GLY A 422 52.27 25.24 4.13
N THR A 423 51.75 25.14 2.89
CA THR A 423 50.73 26.09 2.42
C THR A 423 49.41 25.43 2.03
N ILE A 424 49.43 24.35 1.27
CA ILE A 424 48.18 23.71 0.79
C ILE A 424 47.49 22.97 1.93
N LEU A 425 48.20 22.08 2.63
CA LEU A 425 47.60 21.26 3.68
C LEU A 425 47.09 22.09 4.87
N THR A 426 47.85 23.09 5.32
CA THR A 426 47.42 23.97 6.42
C THR A 426 46.17 24.78 6.04
N ASN A 427 46.09 25.29 4.80
CA ASN A 427 44.90 25.99 4.32
C ASN A 427 43.69 25.05 4.12
N TRP A 428 43.90 23.79 3.71
CA TRP A 428 42.82 22.80 3.66
C TRP A 428 42.32 22.41 5.03
N TYR A 429 43.23 22.18 5.98
CA TYR A 429 42.86 21.90 7.35
C TYR A 429 42.03 23.06 7.91
N LYS A 430 42.50 24.32 7.76
CA LYS A 430 41.75 25.52 8.17
C LYS A 430 40.37 25.58 7.51
N THR A 431 40.29 25.32 6.20
CA THR A 431 39.01 25.37 5.46
C THR A 431 38.05 24.28 5.94
N SER A 432 38.52 23.05 6.08
CA SER A 432 37.72 21.89 6.50
C SER A 432 37.27 22.05 7.95
N PHE A 433 38.18 22.46 8.84
CA PHE A 433 37.88 22.78 10.24
C PHE A 433 36.86 23.92 10.37
N THR A 434 37.06 25.03 9.65
CA THR A 434 36.11 26.16 9.68
C THR A 434 34.75 25.74 9.14
N MET A 435 34.72 24.88 8.12
CA MET A 435 33.48 24.34 7.58
C MET A 435 32.76 23.44 8.59
N GLU A 436 33.48 22.51 9.24
CA GLU A 436 32.91 21.70 10.34
C GLU A 436 32.40 22.56 11.50
N LEU A 437 33.07 23.68 11.80
CA LEU A 437 32.68 24.61 12.86
C LEU A 437 31.45 25.47 12.50
N ILE A 438 31.27 25.79 11.21
CA ILE A 438 30.08 26.51 10.70
C ILE A 438 28.89 25.57 10.49
N LEU A 439 29.15 24.30 10.17
CA LEU A 439 28.10 23.31 10.00
C LEU A 439 27.39 23.08 11.34
N PRO A 440 26.05 22.98 11.34
CA PRO A 440 25.32 22.68 12.55
C PRO A 440 25.79 21.33 13.10
N VAL A 441 25.99 21.28 14.42
CA VAL A 441 26.40 20.09 15.17
C VAL A 441 25.66 18.86 14.65
N GLU A 442 26.39 17.83 14.23
CA GLU A 442 25.79 16.57 13.85
C GLU A 442 25.24 15.88 15.10
N TYR A 443 24.05 15.32 14.96
CA TYR A 443 23.39 14.59 16.02
C TYR A 443 23.29 13.13 15.61
N ARG A 444 23.76 12.22 16.48
CA ARG A 444 23.56 10.79 16.25
C ARG A 444 22.16 10.37 16.65
N LEU A 445 21.58 9.52 15.82
CA LEU A 445 20.40 8.72 16.13
C LEU A 445 20.86 7.43 16.83
N PRO A 446 20.67 7.24 18.14
CA PRO A 446 20.94 5.94 18.77
C PRO A 446 19.82 4.92 18.57
N TRP A 447 18.89 5.16 17.65
CA TRP A 447 17.87 4.21 17.20
C TRP A 447 17.78 4.24 15.67
N LYS A 448 17.49 3.07 15.06
CA LYS A 448 17.21 2.97 13.63
C LYS A 448 15.71 2.86 13.37
N SER A 449 15.00 2.15 14.25
CA SER A 449 13.54 2.05 14.26
C SER A 449 13.01 2.47 15.62
N ILE A 450 11.77 2.97 15.64
CA ILE A 450 11.10 3.30 16.90
C ILE A 450 10.95 2.07 17.80
N LEU A 451 10.97 0.88 17.21
CA LEU A 451 10.77 -0.40 17.90
C LEU A 451 12.07 -0.97 18.50
N ASP A 452 13.22 -0.33 18.27
CA ASP A 452 14.45 -0.59 19.02
C ASP A 452 14.35 -0.05 20.47
N LEU A 453 13.34 0.78 20.74
CA LEU A 453 13.17 1.48 22.00
C LEU A 453 12.13 0.77 22.89
N ASP A 454 12.61 -0.12 23.75
CA ASP A 454 11.75 -0.81 24.73
C ASP A 454 11.04 0.21 25.65
N GLY A 455 9.70 0.14 25.65
CA GLY A 455 8.83 1.02 26.44
C GLY A 455 8.56 2.39 25.81
N ILE A 456 8.81 2.56 24.51
CA ILE A 456 8.45 3.80 23.81
C ILE A 456 6.93 3.97 23.69
N ARG A 457 6.49 5.22 23.87
CA ARG A 457 5.14 5.69 23.57
C ARG A 457 5.15 6.42 22.24
N VAL A 458 4.36 5.95 21.28
CA VAL A 458 4.29 6.49 19.92
C VAL A 458 2.96 7.22 19.75
N LEU A 459 3.03 8.51 19.48
CA LEU A 459 1.89 9.33 19.10
C LEU A 459 1.64 9.16 17.60
N VAL A 460 0.40 8.87 17.22
CA VAL A 460 0.01 8.55 15.85
C VAL A 460 -1.28 9.31 15.51
N PRO A 461 -1.40 10.00 14.36
CA PRO A 461 -2.66 10.65 14.01
C PRO A 461 -3.83 9.67 13.87
N TYR A 462 -5.03 10.07 14.30
CA TYR A 462 -6.25 9.24 14.14
C TYR A 462 -6.46 8.80 12.69
N ASN A 463 -6.30 9.73 11.75
CA ASN A 463 -6.51 9.53 10.32
C ASN A 463 -5.33 8.84 9.61
N LEU A 464 -4.19 8.63 10.29
CA LEU A 464 -3.05 7.90 9.72
C LEU A 464 -3.47 6.49 9.32
N LEU A 465 -4.32 5.89 10.17
CA LEU A 465 -4.77 4.53 9.99
C LEU A 465 -6.07 4.38 9.17
N ASP A 466 -6.69 5.46 8.72
CA ASP A 466 -7.76 5.41 7.70
C ASP A 466 -7.89 6.72 6.92
N LYS A 467 -7.39 6.74 5.68
CA LYS A 467 -7.53 7.90 4.78
C LYS A 467 -8.95 8.11 4.25
N ASN A 468 -9.85 7.13 4.39
CA ASN A 468 -11.20 7.24 3.83
C ASN A 468 -12.16 7.99 4.75
N TYR A 469 -11.65 8.55 5.86
CA TYR A 469 -12.53 9.09 6.86
C TYR A 469 -13.31 10.29 6.34
N VAL A 470 -14.64 10.13 6.43
CA VAL A 470 -15.61 11.21 6.36
C VAL A 470 -15.16 12.26 7.37
N ASP A 471 -15.21 13.53 6.95
CA ASP A 471 -14.92 14.73 7.73
C ASP A 471 -14.92 14.45 9.25
N GLU A 472 -13.74 14.55 9.88
CA GLU A 472 -13.46 14.19 11.29
C GLU A 472 -14.48 14.79 12.26
N THR A 473 -15.18 15.83 11.82
CA THR A 473 -16.26 16.53 12.53
C THR A 473 -17.56 15.71 12.70
N SER A 474 -17.77 14.65 11.92
CA SER A 474 -19.08 13.98 11.85
C SER A 474 -19.27 12.81 12.81
N GLN A 475 -18.19 12.25 13.36
CA GLN A 475 -18.26 11.11 14.27
C GLN A 475 -17.92 11.50 15.70
N PRO A 476 -18.62 10.94 16.71
CA PRO A 476 -18.23 11.13 18.10
C PRO A 476 -16.78 10.70 18.35
N ASN A 477 -16.04 11.47 19.15
CA ASN A 477 -14.61 11.21 19.44
C ASN A 477 -14.34 9.77 19.89
N TYR A 478 -15.27 9.16 20.63
CA TYR A 478 -15.13 7.78 21.10
C TYR A 478 -15.13 6.75 19.96
N MET A 479 -15.91 6.96 18.90
CA MET A 479 -15.95 6.05 17.75
C MET A 479 -14.62 6.09 17.01
N GLN A 480 -14.08 7.30 16.82
CA GLN A 480 -12.78 7.51 16.19
C GLN A 480 -11.66 6.83 16.98
N TYR A 481 -11.72 6.93 18.32
CA TYR A 481 -10.80 6.26 19.23
C TYR A 481 -10.88 4.74 19.12
N ALA A 482 -12.08 4.17 19.18
CA ALA A 482 -12.29 2.73 19.03
C ALA A 482 -11.79 2.23 17.67
N GLN A 483 -12.10 2.94 16.59
CA GLN A 483 -11.69 2.58 15.22
C GLN A 483 -10.18 2.66 15.04
N PHE A 484 -9.52 3.67 15.60
CA PHE A 484 -8.06 3.77 15.61
C PHE A 484 -7.45 2.50 16.21
N TYR A 485 -7.91 2.07 17.39
CA TYR A 485 -7.39 0.86 18.02
C TYR A 485 -7.76 -0.43 17.28
N VAL A 486 -8.93 -0.49 16.63
CA VAL A 486 -9.27 -1.60 15.73
C VAL A 486 -8.26 -1.69 14.58
N HIS A 487 -7.86 -0.58 13.98
CA HIS A 487 -6.84 -0.58 12.92
C HIS A 487 -5.44 -0.94 13.43
N VAL A 488 -5.04 -0.44 14.60
CA VAL A 488 -3.79 -0.85 15.26
C VAL A 488 -3.82 -2.36 15.51
N TYR A 489 -4.92 -2.89 16.03
CA TYR A 489 -5.11 -4.32 16.29
C TYR A 489 -5.05 -5.15 15.01
N GLU A 490 -5.79 -4.78 13.95
CA GLU A 490 -5.77 -5.50 12.67
C GLU A 490 -4.34 -5.63 12.12
N ARG A 491 -3.52 -4.58 12.27
CA ARG A 491 -2.11 -4.61 11.86
C ARG A 491 -1.24 -5.43 12.82
N ALA A 492 -1.41 -5.25 14.12
CA ALA A 492 -0.63 -5.95 15.14
C ALA A 492 -0.86 -7.46 15.08
N VAL A 493 -2.09 -7.95 14.84
CA VAL A 493 -2.36 -9.38 14.69
C VAL A 493 -1.56 -10.02 13.55
N VAL A 494 -1.37 -9.31 12.42
CA VAL A 494 -0.57 -9.81 11.29
C VAL A 494 0.86 -10.05 11.74
N LEU A 495 1.46 -9.04 12.37
CA LEU A 495 2.85 -9.06 12.78
C LEU A 495 3.08 -10.00 13.97
N ALA A 496 2.13 -10.12 14.89
CA ALA A 496 2.20 -11.04 16.03
C ALA A 496 2.23 -12.51 15.60
N ARG A 497 1.51 -12.85 14.52
CA ARG A 497 1.45 -14.19 13.90
C ARG A 497 2.59 -14.48 12.93
N TYR A 498 3.44 -13.50 12.63
CA TYR A 498 4.58 -13.71 11.73
C TYR A 498 5.54 -14.78 12.31
N ALA A 499 5.77 -15.84 11.52
CA ALA A 499 6.61 -16.97 11.89
C ALA A 499 7.97 -17.00 11.17
N GLY A 500 8.27 -16.01 10.33
CA GLY A 500 9.53 -15.97 9.57
C GLY A 500 10.74 -15.50 10.39
N ASN A 501 11.92 -15.55 9.75
CA ASN A 501 13.21 -15.36 10.43
C ASN A 501 13.80 -13.94 10.36
N SER A 502 13.12 -12.98 9.72
CA SER A 502 13.61 -11.59 9.62
C SER A 502 13.84 -10.96 11.01
N THR A 503 15.03 -10.42 11.24
CA THR A 503 15.44 -9.79 12.51
C THR A 503 14.58 -8.58 12.84
N VAL A 504 14.30 -7.72 11.85
CA VAL A 504 13.42 -6.55 11.97
C VAL A 504 12.01 -6.98 12.37
N LEU A 505 11.45 -7.99 11.69
CA LEU A 505 10.09 -8.47 11.97
C LEU A 505 9.97 -9.19 13.32
N LYS A 506 11.08 -9.74 13.87
CA LYS A 506 11.10 -10.29 15.24
C LYS A 506 10.90 -9.20 16.30
N GLY A 507 11.57 -8.04 16.14
CA GLY A 507 11.34 -6.87 17.00
C GLY A 507 9.88 -6.43 16.96
N TYR A 508 9.32 -6.35 15.75
CA TYR A 508 7.93 -5.95 15.53
C TYR A 508 6.94 -6.93 16.16
N ARG A 509 7.24 -8.23 16.11
CA ARG A 509 6.41 -9.27 16.72
C ARG A 509 6.24 -9.08 18.23
N LYS A 510 7.29 -8.66 18.95
CA LYS A 510 7.24 -8.40 20.41
C LYS A 510 6.24 -7.28 20.71
N VAL A 511 6.39 -6.14 20.04
CA VAL A 511 5.51 -4.97 20.22
C VAL A 511 4.09 -5.28 19.76
N ALA A 512 3.94 -5.98 18.63
CA ALA A 512 2.65 -6.39 18.11
C ALA A 512 1.89 -7.32 19.07
N LYS A 513 2.56 -8.30 19.70
CA LYS A 513 1.95 -9.15 20.73
C LYS A 513 1.48 -8.36 21.94
N ALA A 514 2.28 -7.39 22.40
CA ALA A 514 1.90 -6.52 23.51
C ALA A 514 0.66 -5.67 23.17
N LEU A 515 0.61 -5.11 21.97
CA LEU A 515 -0.55 -4.36 21.48
C LEU A 515 -1.80 -5.25 21.36
N VAL A 516 -1.66 -6.45 20.81
CA VAL A 516 -2.76 -7.42 20.69
C VAL A 516 -3.34 -7.76 22.05
N ALA A 517 -2.49 -8.20 22.99
CA ALA A 517 -2.93 -8.57 24.35
C ALA A 517 -3.60 -7.41 25.11
N MET A 518 -3.18 -6.18 24.82
CA MET A 518 -3.76 -4.98 25.42
C MET A 518 -5.10 -4.58 24.78
N ILE A 519 -5.25 -4.71 23.45
CA ILE A 519 -6.43 -4.25 22.71
C ILE A 519 -7.57 -5.29 22.72
N GLU A 520 -7.29 -6.59 22.59
CA GLU A 520 -8.29 -7.68 22.54
C GLU A 520 -9.41 -7.57 23.59
N PRO A 521 -9.11 -7.45 24.90
CA PRO A 521 -10.16 -7.35 25.92
C PRO A 521 -11.00 -6.07 25.79
N LYS A 522 -10.44 -4.99 25.22
CA LYS A 522 -11.15 -3.71 25.04
C LYS A 522 -12.15 -3.76 23.89
N ILE A 523 -11.85 -4.52 22.84
CA ILE A 523 -12.76 -4.75 21.69
C ILE A 523 -13.75 -5.91 21.94
N GLY A 524 -13.59 -6.67 23.03
CA GLY A 524 -14.47 -7.80 23.37
C GLY A 524 -14.10 -9.09 22.66
N ILE A 525 -12.81 -9.27 22.36
CA ILE A 525 -12.23 -10.52 21.86
C ILE A 525 -11.55 -11.20 23.04
N ALA A 526 -11.87 -12.46 23.32
CA ALA A 526 -11.18 -13.20 24.36
C ALA A 526 -9.88 -13.82 23.85
N GLN A 527 -9.11 -14.45 24.75
CA GLN A 527 -7.80 -15.04 24.43
C GLN A 527 -7.87 -16.19 23.41
N ASP A 528 -9.05 -16.79 23.22
CA ASP A 528 -9.32 -17.80 22.20
C ASP A 528 -9.49 -17.21 20.78
N GLY A 529 -9.56 -15.88 20.67
CA GLY A 529 -9.81 -15.14 19.44
C GLY A 529 -11.29 -15.04 19.05
N GLU A 530 -12.21 -15.55 19.86
CA GLU A 530 -13.65 -15.43 19.65
C GLU A 530 -14.15 -14.06 20.13
N TYR A 531 -15.13 -13.52 19.40
CA TYR A 531 -15.74 -12.22 19.71
C TYR A 531 -16.97 -12.43 20.60
N TYR A 532 -16.90 -11.97 21.85
CA TYR A 532 -17.96 -12.09 22.85
C TYR A 532 -18.83 -10.83 22.96
N GLY A 533 -18.42 -9.73 22.33
CA GLY A 533 -19.18 -8.48 22.32
C GLY A 533 -19.17 -7.70 23.64
N ASN A 534 -18.62 -8.23 24.72
CA ASN A 534 -18.53 -7.62 26.06
C ASN A 534 -17.30 -6.69 26.24
N GLY A 535 -16.82 -6.10 25.15
CA GLY A 535 -15.67 -5.20 25.18
C GLY A 535 -16.05 -3.81 25.70
N THR A 536 -15.11 -3.14 26.35
CA THR A 536 -15.27 -1.74 26.81
C THR A 536 -15.73 -0.80 25.68
N PHE A 537 -15.32 -1.07 24.43
CA PHE A 537 -15.76 -0.28 23.27
C PHE A 537 -17.20 -0.57 22.80
N ASN A 538 -17.78 -1.73 23.15
CA ASN A 538 -19.13 -2.12 22.73
C ASN A 538 -20.22 -1.66 23.72
N ASP A 539 -19.89 -1.55 25.02
CA ASP A 539 -20.83 -1.13 26.07
C ASP A 539 -21.27 0.35 25.95
N LEU A 540 -20.56 1.14 25.14
CA LEU A 540 -20.76 2.58 24.96
C LEU A 540 -22.06 2.98 24.25
N ASN A 541 -22.73 2.05 23.58
CA ASN A 541 -24.01 2.36 22.95
C ASN A 541 -25.16 2.56 23.96
N GLY A 542 -24.97 2.22 25.24
CA GLY A 542 -26.06 2.17 26.23
C GLY A 542 -26.15 3.33 27.22
N THR A 543 -25.03 3.90 27.68
CA THR A 543 -25.03 4.72 28.92
C THR A 543 -24.90 6.22 28.72
N GLY A 544 -24.50 6.69 27.53
CA GLY A 544 -24.37 8.14 27.24
C GLY A 544 -23.27 8.88 28.02
N GLU A 545 -22.58 8.23 28.96
CA GLU A 545 -21.47 8.82 29.71
C GLU A 545 -20.20 8.89 28.84
N SER A 546 -19.57 10.06 28.81
CA SER A 546 -18.30 10.27 28.11
C SER A 546 -17.17 9.57 28.86
N LEU A 547 -16.85 8.34 28.47
CA LEU A 547 -15.65 7.68 28.98
C LEU A 547 -14.40 8.52 28.64
N ASN A 548 -13.57 8.75 29.64
CA ASN A 548 -12.26 9.37 29.46
C ASN A 548 -11.28 8.33 28.85
N PHE A 549 -11.38 8.13 27.53
CA PHE A 549 -10.56 7.16 26.78
C PHE A 549 -9.05 7.30 26.99
N PRO A 550 -8.47 8.52 27.04
CA PRO A 550 -7.07 8.70 27.40
C PRO A 550 -6.68 8.02 28.72
N LYS A 551 -7.59 7.96 29.70
CA LYS A 551 -7.35 7.26 30.97
C LYS A 551 -7.39 5.73 30.82
N ILE A 552 -8.25 5.21 29.96
CA ILE A 552 -8.43 3.76 29.76
C ILE A 552 -7.21 3.14 29.05
N MET A 553 -6.62 3.86 28.10
CA MET A 553 -5.46 3.40 27.31
C MET A 553 -4.20 4.23 27.59
N GLY A 554 -4.13 4.93 28.72
CA GLY A 554 -3.01 5.82 29.05
C GLY A 554 -1.66 5.11 29.08
N ASN A 555 -1.65 3.79 29.26
CA ASN A 555 -0.47 2.94 29.27
C ASN A 555 -0.17 2.27 27.90
N ALA A 556 -0.97 2.55 26.86
CA ALA A 556 -0.72 1.99 25.54
C ALA A 556 0.57 2.59 24.93
N SER A 557 1.40 1.72 24.34
CA SER A 557 2.62 2.15 23.62
C SER A 557 2.31 2.88 22.32
N VAL A 558 1.08 2.79 21.80
CA VAL A 558 0.61 3.53 20.63
C VAL A 558 -0.63 4.32 21.05
N GLN A 559 -0.58 5.64 20.91
CA GLN A 559 -1.62 6.56 21.33
C GLN A 559 -2.04 7.44 20.16
N PRO A 560 -3.35 7.63 19.95
CA PRO A 560 -3.81 8.52 18.91
C PRO A 560 -3.64 10.00 19.31
N ILE A 561 -3.46 10.89 18.35
CA ILE A 561 -3.44 12.34 18.55
C ILE A 561 -4.18 13.05 17.41
N PHE A 562 -4.91 14.13 17.68
CA PHE A 562 -5.48 14.95 16.61
C PHE A 562 -4.46 15.98 16.13
N TYR A 563 -4.46 16.31 14.84
CA TYR A 563 -3.61 17.39 14.32
C TYR A 563 -3.93 18.75 14.98
N GLY A 564 -5.16 18.93 15.47
CA GLY A 564 -5.56 20.11 16.25
C GLY A 564 -4.87 20.23 17.61
N ASP A 565 -4.40 19.13 18.19
CA ASP A 565 -3.82 19.07 19.54
C ASP A 565 -2.30 19.35 19.53
N SER A 566 -1.90 20.39 18.78
CA SER A 566 -0.51 20.81 18.63
C SER A 566 0.20 21.11 19.96
N VAL A 567 -0.52 21.69 20.92
CA VAL A 567 0.00 21.97 22.27
C VAL A 567 0.33 20.68 23.01
N GLU A 568 -0.53 19.66 22.91
CA GLU A 568 -0.30 18.36 23.55
C GLU A 568 0.85 17.60 22.89
N LEU A 569 0.96 17.67 21.56
CA LEU A 569 2.10 17.12 20.82
C LEU A 569 3.42 17.73 21.31
N VAL A 570 3.53 19.05 21.28
CA VAL A 570 4.76 19.77 21.66
C VAL A 570 5.07 19.50 23.13
N LYS A 571 4.08 19.60 24.02
CA LYS A 571 4.25 19.28 25.45
C LYS A 571 4.79 17.86 25.65
N SER A 572 4.18 16.87 25.01
CA SER A 572 4.59 15.46 25.14
C SER A 572 5.99 15.20 24.60
N LEU A 573 6.29 15.69 23.40
CA LEU A 573 7.59 15.50 22.76
C LEU A 573 8.71 16.27 23.47
N SER A 574 8.41 17.44 24.05
CA SER A 574 9.40 18.28 24.75
C SER A 574 9.99 17.62 25.98
N THR A 575 9.35 16.60 26.55
CA THR A 575 9.94 15.85 27.68
C THR A 575 11.23 15.13 27.28
N CYS A 576 11.41 14.81 26.00
CA CYS A 576 12.48 13.93 25.49
C CYS A 576 12.62 12.61 26.27
N ASP A 577 11.53 12.17 26.89
CA ASP A 577 11.37 10.82 27.41
C ASP A 577 11.26 9.83 26.25
N LYS A 578 10.96 8.56 26.55
CA LYS A 578 10.70 7.52 25.55
C LYS A 578 9.38 7.78 24.80
N ILE A 579 9.31 8.88 24.06
CA ILE A 579 8.15 9.31 23.29
C ILE A 579 8.60 9.66 21.89
N GLY A 580 7.85 9.21 20.89
CA GLY A 580 8.02 9.59 19.50
C GLY A 580 6.69 9.95 18.87
N TYR A 581 6.74 10.70 17.78
CA TYR A 581 5.59 10.97 16.93
C TYR A 581 5.80 10.30 15.57
N MET A 582 4.80 9.61 15.04
CA MET A 582 4.88 8.87 13.79
C MET A 582 3.81 9.31 12.80
N ASP A 583 4.20 9.51 11.56
CA ASP A 583 3.34 9.95 10.45
C ASP A 583 3.94 9.51 9.10
N THR A 584 3.35 9.92 7.98
CA THR A 584 3.97 9.78 6.67
C THR A 584 5.28 10.53 6.62
N GLN A 585 6.22 10.05 5.80
CA GLN A 585 7.51 10.68 5.60
C GLN A 585 7.39 12.18 5.28
N GLU A 586 6.50 12.54 4.36
CA GLU A 586 6.30 13.94 3.94
C GLU A 586 5.76 14.80 5.08
N ASN A 587 4.86 14.25 5.91
CA ASN A 587 4.31 14.97 7.05
C ASN A 587 5.35 15.16 8.15
N VAL A 588 6.20 14.15 8.41
CA VAL A 588 7.32 14.28 9.36
C VAL A 588 8.32 15.32 8.88
N ASP A 589 8.66 15.33 7.59
CA ASP A 589 9.57 16.33 7.01
C ASP A 589 9.01 17.75 7.12
N ALA A 590 7.71 17.93 6.90
CA ALA A 590 7.04 19.21 7.07
C ALA A 590 6.92 19.65 8.55
N LEU A 591 6.83 18.68 9.48
CA LEU A 591 6.68 18.94 10.91
C LEU A 591 8.02 19.21 11.62
N LEU A 592 9.10 18.62 11.13
CA LEU A 592 10.41 18.65 11.79
C LEU A 592 10.97 20.08 12.03
N PRO A 593 10.87 21.04 11.08
CA PRO A 593 11.31 22.42 11.32
C PRO A 593 10.48 23.09 12.43
N PHE A 594 9.16 22.86 12.44
CA PHE A 594 8.28 23.39 13.47
C PHE A 594 8.65 22.90 14.87
N LEU A 595 8.93 21.59 15.04
CA LEU A 595 9.31 21.03 16.34
C LEU A 595 10.65 21.60 16.84
N ASN A 596 11.64 21.74 15.94
CA ASN A 596 12.94 22.29 16.27
C ASN A 596 12.92 23.80 16.59
N ASP A 597 11.89 24.53 16.14
CA ASP A 597 11.69 25.95 16.47
C ASP A 597 11.09 26.19 17.86
N GLN A 598 10.41 25.19 18.46
CA GLN A 598 9.71 25.37 19.74
C GLN A 598 10.65 25.36 20.94
N HIS A 599 11.72 24.55 20.89
CA HIS A 599 12.63 24.33 22.01
C HIS A 599 14.08 24.37 21.51
N PRO A 600 14.78 25.54 21.59
CA PRO A 600 16.14 25.69 21.06
C PRO A 600 17.17 24.74 21.69
N ASP A 601 16.91 24.27 22.90
CA ASP A 601 17.73 23.34 23.67
C ASP A 601 17.52 21.86 23.28
N LYS A 602 16.49 21.56 22.47
CA LYS A 602 16.11 20.19 22.11
C LYS A 602 16.15 20.01 20.61
N LYS A 603 16.96 19.04 20.18
CA LYS A 603 16.98 18.64 18.78
C LYS A 603 16.08 17.44 18.57
N TYR A 604 15.09 17.61 17.70
CA TYR A 604 14.31 16.52 17.17
C TYR A 604 14.99 16.00 15.92
N LEU A 605 15.10 14.67 15.82
CA LEU A 605 15.58 14.01 14.62
C LEU A 605 14.51 13.08 14.08
N ARG A 606 14.50 13.00 12.76
CA ARG A 606 13.71 12.04 12.02
C ARG A 606 14.42 10.69 12.03
N GLY A 607 13.68 9.62 12.32
CA GLY A 607 14.12 8.25 12.13
C GLY A 607 13.77 7.73 10.73
N ASP A 608 14.52 6.73 10.26
CA ASP A 608 14.32 6.14 8.94
C ASP A 608 13.01 5.32 8.86
N ASP A 609 12.60 5.00 7.62
CA ASP A 609 11.33 4.38 7.26
C ASP A 609 10.97 3.17 8.15
N ASP A 610 9.98 3.36 9.02
CA ASP A 610 9.47 2.31 9.89
C ASP A 610 8.45 1.46 9.15
N THR A 611 8.72 0.14 9.08
CA THR A 611 7.89 -0.78 8.31
C THR A 611 6.72 -1.37 9.10
N PHE A 612 6.62 -1.06 10.41
CA PHE A 612 5.57 -1.60 11.26
C PHE A 612 4.19 -1.16 10.77
N PHE A 613 4.03 0.12 10.46
CA PHE A 613 2.76 0.66 9.97
C PHE A 613 2.66 0.73 8.45
N THR A 614 3.66 0.30 7.67
CA THR A 614 3.60 0.34 6.20
C THR A 614 2.28 -0.19 5.65
N LEU A 615 1.63 0.62 4.82
CA LEU A 615 0.34 0.31 4.25
C LEU A 615 0.48 0.13 2.74
N VAL A 616 -0.14 -0.93 2.24
CA VAL A 616 -0.38 -1.08 0.80
C VAL A 616 -1.75 -0.49 0.53
N LEU A 617 -1.80 0.64 -0.16
CA LEU A 617 -3.05 1.34 -0.48
C LEU A 617 -3.49 1.03 -1.89
N GLY A 618 -4.80 0.92 -2.09
CA GLY A 618 -5.36 0.67 -3.41
C GLY A 618 -6.86 0.58 -3.40
N TRP A 619 -7.42 0.16 -4.52
CA TRP A 619 -8.86 0.05 -4.69
C TRP A 619 -9.26 -1.41 -4.76
N VAL A 620 -10.18 -1.78 -3.87
CA VAL A 620 -10.83 -3.09 -3.88
C VAL A 620 -12.04 -2.98 -4.82
N MET A 621 -11.87 -3.47 -6.04
CA MET A 621 -12.87 -3.41 -7.11
C MET A 621 -13.64 -4.73 -7.17
N LEU A 622 -14.95 -4.64 -7.36
CA LEU A 622 -15.74 -5.79 -7.78
C LEU A 622 -15.31 -6.20 -9.19
N PRO A 623 -15.11 -7.49 -9.49
CA PRO A 623 -14.65 -7.94 -10.79
C PRO A 623 -15.82 -8.00 -11.78
N VAL A 624 -16.48 -6.85 -11.98
CA VAL A 624 -17.54 -6.67 -12.97
C VAL A 624 -16.93 -6.91 -14.36
N ARG A 625 -17.60 -7.68 -15.22
CA ARG A 625 -17.17 -7.83 -16.61
C ARG A 625 -17.11 -6.46 -17.27
N ASP A 626 -16.03 -6.15 -17.98
CA ASP A 626 -15.78 -4.83 -18.59
C ASP A 626 -16.01 -3.67 -17.61
N ASN A 627 -15.49 -3.80 -16.39
CA ASN A 627 -15.71 -2.86 -15.30
C ASN A 627 -15.33 -1.42 -15.73
N TYR A 628 -16.35 -0.59 -15.89
CA TYR A 628 -16.22 0.77 -16.37
C TYR A 628 -15.31 1.63 -15.48
N VAL A 629 -15.53 1.60 -14.16
CA VAL A 629 -14.76 2.38 -13.19
C VAL A 629 -13.32 1.86 -13.10
N GLU A 630 -13.13 0.54 -13.14
CA GLU A 630 -11.79 -0.07 -13.11
C GLU A 630 -10.97 0.33 -14.33
N GLY A 631 -11.55 0.26 -15.52
CA GLY A 631 -10.90 0.67 -16.77
C GLY A 631 -10.47 2.13 -16.74
N ARG A 632 -11.37 3.04 -16.35
CA ARG A 632 -11.05 4.48 -16.25
C ARG A 632 -10.01 4.76 -15.19
N LEU A 633 -10.13 4.16 -14.01
CA LEU A 633 -9.18 4.35 -12.92
C LEU A 633 -7.77 3.87 -13.32
N LYS A 634 -7.65 2.71 -13.97
CA LYS A 634 -6.37 2.23 -14.51
C LYS A 634 -5.76 3.23 -15.49
N VAL A 635 -6.56 3.74 -16.44
CA VAL A 635 -6.11 4.76 -17.40
C VAL A 635 -5.67 6.04 -16.69
N MET A 636 -6.40 6.52 -15.69
CA MET A 636 -6.00 7.70 -14.91
C MET A 636 -4.66 7.53 -14.19
N ILE A 637 -4.43 6.36 -13.60
CA ILE A 637 -3.18 6.06 -12.88
C ILE A 637 -2.03 5.93 -13.88
N SER A 638 -2.20 5.11 -14.92
CA SER A 638 -1.14 4.83 -15.89
C SER A 638 -0.76 6.04 -16.75
N SER A 639 -1.67 7.00 -16.95
CA SER A 639 -1.42 8.25 -17.69
C SER A 639 -0.86 9.38 -16.82
N GLY A 640 -0.74 9.20 -15.50
CA GLY A 640 -0.31 10.27 -14.58
C GLY A 640 -1.40 11.31 -14.26
N ILE A 641 -2.58 11.25 -14.89
CA ILE A 641 -3.71 12.15 -14.61
C ILE A 641 -4.10 12.12 -13.12
N TYR A 642 -4.10 10.94 -12.51
CA TYR A 642 -4.44 10.80 -11.08
C TYR A 642 -3.44 11.56 -10.19
N ALA A 643 -2.14 11.38 -10.44
CA ALA A 643 -1.08 12.03 -9.66
C ALA A 643 -1.11 13.55 -9.84
N HIS A 644 -1.31 14.03 -11.07
CA HIS A 644 -1.46 15.46 -11.36
C HIS A 644 -2.62 16.09 -10.58
N TRP A 645 -3.80 15.45 -10.58
CA TRP A 645 -4.93 15.96 -9.83
C TRP A 645 -4.72 15.87 -8.31
N GLU A 646 -4.03 14.85 -7.81
CA GLU A 646 -3.72 14.74 -6.39
C GLU A 646 -2.77 15.85 -5.93
N GLU A 647 -1.69 16.08 -6.68
CA GLU A 647 -0.72 17.14 -6.40
C GLU A 647 -1.39 18.52 -6.46
N TRP A 648 -2.15 18.78 -7.53
CA TRP A 648 -2.88 20.02 -7.65
C TRP A 648 -3.92 20.22 -6.53
N TYR A 649 -4.63 19.16 -6.15
CA TYR A 649 -5.56 19.21 -5.02
C TYR A 649 -4.82 19.54 -3.72
N ARG A 650 -3.62 18.98 -3.49
CA ARG A 650 -2.78 19.31 -2.32
C ARG A 650 -2.27 20.75 -2.35
N LEU A 651 -2.02 21.33 -3.53
CA LEU A 651 -1.67 22.75 -3.65
C LEU A 651 -2.85 23.66 -3.29
N VAL A 652 -4.06 23.31 -3.72
CA VAL A 652 -5.28 24.11 -3.47
C VAL A 652 -5.80 23.93 -2.04
N LYS A 653 -5.70 22.72 -1.50
CA LYS A 653 -6.15 22.32 -0.17
C LYS A 653 -5.05 21.49 0.51
N PRO A 654 -3.97 22.13 0.99
CA PRO A 654 -2.91 21.42 1.68
C PRO A 654 -3.46 20.74 2.93
N PRO A 655 -2.99 19.52 3.25
CA PRO A 655 -3.36 18.88 4.50
C PRO A 655 -2.94 19.78 5.67
N LYS A 656 -3.86 19.98 6.62
CA LYS A 656 -3.56 20.73 7.85
C LYS A 656 -2.80 19.82 8.82
N LEU A 657 -1.53 20.11 9.03
CA LEU A 657 -0.68 19.50 10.04
C LEU A 657 -0.65 20.38 11.31
N PHE A 658 0.02 19.92 12.37
CA PHE A 658 0.05 20.62 13.67
C PHE A 658 0.48 22.09 13.57
N HIS A 659 1.49 22.38 12.74
CA HIS A 659 2.02 23.74 12.59
C HIS A 659 0.99 24.70 11.98
N ASN A 660 0.02 24.19 11.19
CA ASN A 660 -1.05 24.99 10.62
C ASN A 660 -2.08 25.43 11.68
N TYR A 661 -2.27 24.65 12.74
CA TYR A 661 -3.22 24.97 13.82
C TYR A 661 -2.69 26.04 14.79
N VAL A 662 -1.38 26.33 14.75
CA VAL A 662 -0.73 27.37 15.56
C VAL A 662 -0.25 28.55 14.73
N ASN A 663 -0.70 28.67 13.47
CA ASN A 663 -0.32 29.73 12.55
C ASN A 663 1.21 29.91 12.38
N TRP A 664 1.99 28.82 12.46
CA TRP A 664 3.42 28.88 12.21
C TRP A 664 3.67 29.07 10.71
N THR A 665 4.38 30.13 10.34
CA THR A 665 4.52 30.57 8.93
C THR A 665 5.81 30.14 8.28
N LYS A 666 6.93 30.18 9.01
CA LYS A 666 8.25 29.81 8.50
C LYS A 666 9.21 29.46 9.63
N PRO A 667 10.25 28.66 9.36
CA PRO A 667 11.34 28.41 10.29
C PRO A 667 11.97 29.72 10.78
N LYS A 668 12.19 29.85 12.08
CA LYS A 668 12.88 31.01 12.68
C LYS A 668 14.36 31.05 12.28
N PHE A 669 14.95 29.89 12.08
CA PHE A 669 16.34 29.74 11.65
C PHE A 669 16.37 29.44 10.16
N SER A 670 17.13 30.23 9.39
CA SER A 670 17.39 29.91 7.99
C SER A 670 18.08 28.54 7.92
N ALA A 671 17.65 27.69 6.99
CA ALA A 671 18.43 26.52 6.63
C ALA A 671 19.79 27.05 6.14
N VAL A 672 20.80 26.99 7.01
CA VAL A 672 22.15 27.45 6.69
C VAL A 672 22.57 26.67 5.46
N SER A 673 22.80 27.39 4.36
CA SER A 673 23.18 26.81 3.07
C SER A 673 24.37 25.88 3.30
N ARG A 674 24.17 24.57 3.20
CA ARG A 674 25.27 23.59 3.18
C ARG A 674 26.18 23.96 2.00
N LEU A 675 27.39 24.42 2.27
CA LEU A 675 28.42 24.48 1.24
C LEU A 675 28.69 23.04 0.79
N ASP A 676 28.62 22.78 -0.49
CA ASP A 676 28.79 21.42 -1.03
C ASP A 676 30.29 21.06 -1.03
N PHE A 677 30.65 20.00 -0.30
CA PHE A 677 32.04 19.57 -0.03
C PHE A 677 32.82 19.22 -1.31
N SER A 678 32.12 18.82 -2.37
CA SER A 678 32.75 18.16 -3.53
C SER A 678 33.63 19.10 -4.37
N SER A 679 33.34 20.40 -4.37
CA SER A 679 34.02 21.35 -5.28
C SER A 679 35.45 21.70 -4.82
N LYS A 680 35.70 21.83 -3.51
CA LYS A 680 36.99 22.31 -2.97
C LYS A 680 37.97 21.18 -2.66
N ILE A 681 37.47 20.05 -2.15
CA ILE A 681 38.30 18.86 -1.87
C ILE A 681 38.86 18.27 -3.16
N SER A 682 38.03 18.20 -4.21
CA SER A 682 38.42 17.69 -5.54
C SER A 682 39.59 18.48 -6.15
N ALA A 683 39.49 19.81 -6.17
CA ALA A 683 40.55 20.70 -6.63
C ALA A 683 41.86 20.45 -5.87
N GLY A 684 41.75 20.15 -4.58
CA GLY A 684 42.90 19.86 -3.76
C GLY A 684 43.64 18.57 -4.13
N PHE A 685 42.91 17.47 -4.26
CA PHE A 685 43.48 16.19 -4.70
C PHE A 685 44.12 16.28 -6.09
N TYR A 686 43.56 17.09 -7.00
CA TYR A 686 44.18 17.35 -8.30
C TYR A 686 45.53 18.04 -8.18
N VAL A 687 45.65 19.08 -7.34
CA VAL A 687 46.93 19.78 -7.12
C VAL A 687 47.96 18.85 -6.50
N LEU A 688 47.59 18.08 -5.48
CA LEU A 688 48.48 17.09 -4.85
C LEU A 688 48.96 16.03 -5.85
N GLY A 689 48.04 15.49 -6.67
CA GLY A 689 48.36 14.51 -7.71
C GLY A 689 49.33 15.05 -8.75
N ILE A 690 49.10 16.26 -9.26
CA ILE A 690 49.99 16.93 -10.23
C ILE A 690 51.39 17.13 -9.63
N CYS A 691 51.47 17.60 -8.38
CA CYS A 691 52.73 17.80 -7.68
C CYS A 691 53.51 16.50 -7.46
N LEU A 692 52.85 15.42 -7.05
CA LEU A 692 53.48 14.10 -6.89
C LEU A 692 54.03 13.56 -8.21
N VAL A 693 53.26 13.65 -9.29
CA VAL A 693 53.69 13.23 -10.63
C VAL A 693 54.92 14.03 -11.07
N GLY A 694 54.89 15.37 -10.89
CA GLY A 694 56.03 16.23 -11.19
C GLY A 694 57.31 15.84 -10.44
N CYS A 695 57.19 15.43 -9.17
CA CYS A 695 58.32 14.99 -8.37
C CYS A 695 58.86 13.62 -8.77
N VAL A 696 58.00 12.66 -9.10
CA VAL A 696 58.43 11.35 -9.61
C VAL A 696 59.17 11.52 -10.93
N ILE A 697 58.66 12.36 -11.85
CA ILE A 697 59.31 12.66 -13.13
C ILE A 697 60.67 13.32 -12.89
N SER A 698 60.74 14.34 -12.03
CA SER A 698 62.00 15.04 -11.70
C SER A 698 63.04 14.10 -11.10
N PHE A 699 62.62 13.23 -10.17
CA PHE A 699 63.49 12.24 -9.55
C PHE A 699 63.98 11.17 -10.55
N GLY A 700 63.09 10.71 -11.42
CA GLY A 700 63.42 9.80 -12.51
C GLY A 700 64.45 10.39 -13.46
N MET A 701 64.30 11.65 -13.85
CA MET A 701 65.27 12.37 -14.70
C MET A 701 66.64 12.53 -14.02
N GLU A 702 66.68 12.74 -12.70
CA GLU A 702 67.95 12.84 -11.99
C GLU A 702 68.67 11.48 -11.89
N LEU A 703 67.92 10.39 -11.70
CA LEU A 703 68.48 9.03 -11.70
C LEU A 703 69.01 8.61 -13.07
N THR A 704 68.29 8.92 -14.15
CA THR A 704 68.76 8.63 -15.52
C THR A 704 69.95 9.51 -15.88
N SER A 705 69.94 10.80 -15.53
CA SER A 705 71.08 11.71 -15.71
C SER A 705 72.35 11.20 -15.01
N LYS A 706 72.26 10.72 -13.77
CA LYS A 706 73.41 10.16 -13.05
C LYS A 706 73.92 8.84 -13.63
N ARG A 707 73.02 7.99 -14.16
CA ARG A 707 73.42 6.76 -14.88
C ARG A 707 74.08 7.07 -16.21
N VAL A 708 73.56 8.04 -16.97
CA VAL A 708 74.13 8.48 -18.25
C VAL A 708 75.50 9.12 -18.04
N MET A 709 75.67 9.98 -17.02
CA MET A 709 77.00 10.52 -16.68
C MET A 709 77.99 9.44 -16.25
N ARG A 710 77.58 8.42 -15.49
CA ARG A 710 78.47 7.28 -15.17
C ARG A 710 78.82 6.44 -16.39
N SER A 711 77.90 6.30 -17.35
CA SER A 711 78.15 5.60 -18.62
C SER A 711 79.02 6.40 -19.59
N TRP A 712 79.15 7.72 -19.39
CA TRP A 712 80.03 8.59 -20.19
C TRP A 712 81.41 8.79 -19.56
N CYS A 713 81.56 8.52 -18.25
CA CYS A 713 82.85 8.61 -17.54
C CYS A 713 83.57 7.26 -17.39
N ASN A 714 82.89 6.13 -17.66
CA ASN A 714 83.50 4.83 -17.89
C ASN A 714 83.63 4.61 -19.39
#